data_AF-A0A354GFV8-F1
#
_entry.id   AF-A0A354GFV8-F1
#
_cell.length_a   1.000
_cell.length_b   1.000
_cell.length_c   1.000
_cell.angle_alpha   90.00
_cell.angle_beta   90.00
_cell.angle_gamma   90.00
#
_symmetry.space_group_name_H-M   'P 1'
#
loop_
_entity.id
_entity.type
_entity.pdbx_description
1 polymer ?
#
loop_
_entity_poly.entity_id
_entity_poly.type
_entity_poly.pdbx_seq_one_letter_code
_entity_poly.pdbx_strand_id
1 'polypeptide(L)'
;MSCNKPFHETCIPDVKICNSCLNANESAFDYDFNQIFDNVSFNPYDVLFDNENVNKQAIFENDDEYGINETAEIAKDILSSCKFHNPSTFSNGKHLGTSFYFNNIDGFKSNFAEFEIQLLNFSHSFDFLCCNETNVTLGTEIKYQLSDYNSEFFSSINGKSKGSGLAIYYRKNLNFKIDKSLSLRNEHFECFGGKLKTEIGILNVIVLYRFNHDKDSNILFTNLSSILERVSSTPSVILGDFNFDVLKHNESSLTQKYIDTFMCTGFIPLISKPTHIRGQSSTCIDQIWTNLVSDNVTSGIVASSVSAHLPIYAILPTTTESMIQSQVENDSTLIHNITAKNIEKFEVKLRKLNNDPITQSVETDPEISSEQALANFNYYSTRFEKIYSECFLETMNFNSNRNFIRKPWMSLALAKSSQTKNKLCVKKVGLRGKAGYEEAKIAYENYRAQLRDLIRIAFENYFKKRFDNCKGDLKKSWKILNEMRHKRRTSCFPNYIELNGQCITDRRIILTKFNEYFTNIAKKLNESKSSEDYRDYRKFMKNRIDETIFFDEIDSCEIEKIIRQLNPGKSSDISPHILKLFRGIISPYLATLFNNCVYGGIFPDRLKIARVIPLFKTGDRSNISNYRPISLLPVLSKIFEKLIHGRLVSFLDKNKVIYRKQFGFRKQHSTIHALHSAVTQVVNGLNNNEAVFGVYLDFSKAFDTIQHNILLDKLEHYGIRGIMLNLMTSYLSNRQQLVFKGELQSELLLITAGVPQGSVLGPLLFLLYINDLIYSQCSCSTMKCTSNCLDIASFILFADDTNLFVNGSNIAEATQKINKILNKLKLYLEANFLHINVSKSKFMHFKTPRQTTRNDDDIDIKFGNTPLQRVESIKFLGVIIEEKLSWVKHTQHVICKVRSSIGSLYEMRKVIPKKLKTVVYNSIINSQLSYGISVWGAYSHIDRLKPLFILQKRALRNLFSIRRVSRFIRGHTKLIFRDYNILTVYNIYNYMTLLSIDKL
;
A
#
# COMPACT_ATOMS: atom_id res chain seq x y z
N MET A 1 -36.60 -34.64 49.45
CA MET A 1 -38.00 -34.34 49.08
C MET A 1 -37.97 -33.38 47.90
N SER A 2 -38.24 -33.89 46.71
CA SER A 2 -38.29 -33.14 45.45
C SER A 2 -39.67 -32.49 45.28
N CYS A 3 -39.72 -31.17 45.08
CA CYS A 3 -40.94 -30.47 44.70
C CYS A 3 -40.95 -30.24 43.19
N ASN A 4 -41.73 -31.05 42.46
CA ASN A 4 -41.98 -30.92 41.02
C ASN A 4 -43.33 -30.22 40.77
N LYS A 5 -43.45 -28.92 41.08
CA LYS A 5 -44.55 -28.07 40.60
C LYS A 5 -44.03 -26.67 40.24
N PRO A 6 -44.41 -26.06 39.09
CA PRO A 6 -43.75 -24.83 38.62
C PRO A 6 -44.30 -23.54 39.23
N PHE A 7 -45.41 -23.55 39.97
CA PHE A 7 -45.98 -22.33 40.56
C PHE A 7 -46.69 -22.65 41.88
N HIS A 8 -46.46 -21.81 42.91
CA HIS A 8 -47.22 -21.85 44.16
C HIS A 8 -48.65 -21.32 43.91
N GLU A 9 -49.66 -22.04 44.39
CA GLU A 9 -51.09 -21.66 44.31
C GLU A 9 -51.45 -20.39 45.12
N THR A 10 -50.54 -19.87 45.96
CA THR A 10 -50.76 -18.64 46.74
C THR A 10 -50.30 -17.36 46.04
N CYS A 11 -49.78 -17.43 44.81
CA CYS A 11 -49.14 -16.30 44.13
C CYS A 11 -50.04 -15.50 43.18
N ILE A 12 -51.36 -15.49 43.35
CA ILE A 12 -52.27 -14.45 42.82
C ILE A 12 -53.46 -14.37 43.80
N PRO A 13 -53.79 -13.24 44.46
CA PRO A 13 -53.82 -11.86 43.95
C PRO A 13 -53.00 -10.84 44.79
N ASP A 14 -52.52 -9.78 44.13
CA ASP A 14 -51.66 -8.69 44.64
C ASP A 14 -50.16 -9.03 44.75
N VAL A 15 -49.48 -8.92 43.62
CA VAL A 15 -48.11 -9.40 43.36
C VAL A 15 -47.04 -8.56 44.11
N LYS A 16 -46.56 -9.08 45.24
CA LYS A 16 -45.16 -8.93 45.69
C LYS A 16 -44.43 -10.25 45.42
N ILE A 17 -43.54 -10.26 44.42
CA ILE A 17 -42.71 -11.43 44.09
C ILE A 17 -41.64 -11.62 45.18
N CYS A 18 -41.48 -12.86 45.66
CA CYS A 18 -40.48 -13.23 46.68
C CYS A 18 -39.05 -13.18 46.12
N ASN A 19 -38.10 -12.62 46.88
CA ASN A 19 -36.68 -12.54 46.50
C ASN A 19 -36.02 -13.91 46.22
N SER A 20 -36.52 -15.01 46.79
CA SER A 20 -35.97 -16.34 46.48
C SER A 20 -36.34 -16.84 45.08
N CYS A 21 -37.47 -16.38 44.50
CA CYS A 21 -37.85 -16.68 43.12
C CYS A 21 -37.10 -15.80 42.11
N LEU A 22 -36.71 -14.58 42.50
CA LEU A 22 -35.83 -13.72 41.71
C LEU A 22 -34.41 -14.30 41.62
N ASN A 23 -33.85 -14.76 42.74
CA ASN A 23 -32.47 -15.28 42.77
C ASN A 23 -32.32 -16.71 42.21
N ALA A 24 -33.39 -17.51 42.15
CA ALA A 24 -33.34 -18.86 41.58
C ALA A 24 -33.36 -18.88 40.03
N ASN A 25 -33.75 -17.77 39.38
CA ASN A 25 -33.80 -17.66 37.92
C ASN A 25 -32.48 -17.17 37.30
N GLU A 26 -31.55 -16.59 38.06
CA GLU A 26 -30.25 -16.14 37.53
C GLU A 26 -29.28 -17.31 37.27
N SER A 27 -29.45 -18.46 37.91
CA SER A 27 -28.50 -19.58 37.82
C SER A 27 -28.94 -20.76 36.93
N ALA A 28 -30.09 -20.67 36.24
CA ALA A 28 -30.69 -21.83 35.56
C ALA A 28 -30.80 -21.74 34.02
N PHE A 29 -30.35 -20.67 33.37
CA PHE A 29 -30.38 -20.53 31.90
C PHE A 29 -29.13 -19.88 31.28
N ASP A 30 -27.95 -20.03 31.89
CA ASP A 30 -26.67 -19.68 31.25
C ASP A 30 -26.23 -20.79 30.26
N TYR A 31 -27.05 -21.04 29.23
CA TYR A 31 -26.51 -21.64 28.00
C TYR A 31 -25.82 -20.52 27.24
N ASP A 32 -24.49 -20.53 27.22
CA ASP A 32 -23.72 -19.62 26.38
C ASP A 32 -23.95 -19.99 24.90
N PHE A 33 -24.98 -19.39 24.28
CA PHE A 33 -25.29 -19.57 22.85
C PHE A 33 -24.08 -19.27 21.96
N ASN A 34 -23.14 -18.43 22.42
CA ASN A 34 -21.89 -18.21 21.69
C ASN A 34 -20.96 -19.43 21.73
N GLN A 35 -20.91 -20.18 22.83
CA GLN A 35 -20.16 -21.46 22.89
C GLN A 35 -20.83 -22.58 22.07
N ILE A 36 -22.16 -22.67 22.10
CA ILE A 36 -22.90 -23.74 21.42
C ILE A 36 -22.79 -23.63 19.89
N PHE A 37 -22.85 -22.40 19.36
CA PHE A 37 -22.89 -22.15 17.92
C PHE A 37 -21.61 -21.48 17.37
N ASP A 38 -20.49 -21.53 18.10
CA ASP A 38 -19.24 -20.87 17.69
C ASP A 38 -18.71 -21.36 16.33
N ASN A 39 -18.93 -22.64 16.04
CA ASN A 39 -18.50 -23.28 14.79
C ASN A 39 -19.49 -23.11 13.61
N VAL A 40 -20.60 -22.39 13.80
CA VAL A 40 -21.67 -22.26 12.80
C VAL A 40 -21.91 -20.79 12.48
N SER A 41 -21.25 -20.30 11.42
CA SER A 41 -21.39 -18.92 10.96
C SER A 41 -21.53 -18.84 9.44
N PHE A 42 -22.41 -17.95 8.98
CA PHE A 42 -22.52 -17.53 7.59
C PHE A 42 -21.64 -16.31 7.35
N ASN A 43 -20.61 -16.47 6.53
CA ASN A 43 -19.86 -15.35 5.99
C ASN A 43 -19.49 -15.59 4.51
N PRO A 44 -20.23 -14.97 3.57
CA PRO A 44 -20.03 -15.15 2.14
C PRO A 44 -18.73 -14.50 1.63
N TYR A 45 -18.01 -13.76 2.49
CA TYR A 45 -16.75 -13.12 2.15
C TYR A 45 -15.53 -13.97 2.49
N ASP A 46 -15.64 -15.06 3.27
CA ASP A 46 -14.49 -15.87 3.72
C ASP A 46 -13.67 -16.44 2.54
N VAL A 47 -14.31 -16.87 1.46
CA VAL A 47 -13.65 -17.40 0.25
C VAL A 47 -12.79 -16.35 -0.48
N LEU A 48 -13.05 -15.06 -0.24
CA LEU A 48 -12.21 -13.97 -0.79
C LEU A 48 -10.89 -13.82 -0.02
N PHE A 49 -10.81 -14.35 1.20
CA PHE A 49 -9.71 -14.17 2.14
C PHE A 49 -9.00 -15.48 2.49
N ASP A 50 -9.65 -16.63 2.39
CA ASP A 50 -9.08 -17.96 2.60
C ASP A 50 -8.39 -18.49 1.35
N ASN A 51 -7.09 -18.19 1.23
CA ASN A 51 -6.15 -18.94 0.38
C ASN A 51 -4.95 -19.40 1.22
N GLU A 52 -5.19 -20.13 2.31
CA GLU A 52 -4.12 -20.69 3.14
C GLU A 52 -3.61 -22.08 2.69
N ASN A 53 -4.21 -22.71 1.68
CA ASN A 53 -3.79 -24.05 1.20
C ASN A 53 -3.32 -24.08 -0.27
N VAL A 54 -2.35 -23.21 -0.62
CA VAL A 54 -1.48 -23.41 -1.80
C VAL A 54 -0.02 -23.21 -1.39
N ASN A 55 0.68 -24.32 -1.12
CA ASN A 55 2.14 -24.50 -1.06
C ASN A 55 3.01 -23.32 -0.60
N LYS A 56 3.40 -23.39 0.68
CA LYS A 56 4.55 -22.71 1.28
C LYS A 56 5.87 -23.16 0.64
N GLN A 57 6.24 -22.57 -0.50
CA GLN A 57 7.63 -22.41 -1.00
C GLN A 57 7.65 -21.54 -2.27
N ALA A 58 7.47 -20.22 -2.11
CA ALA A 58 7.80 -19.24 -3.14
C ALA A 58 8.21 -17.90 -2.47
N ILE A 59 9.51 -17.61 -2.58
CA ILE A 59 10.24 -16.51 -1.97
C ILE A 59 10.16 -15.26 -2.88
N PHE A 60 9.45 -14.25 -2.37
CA PHE A 60 9.60 -12.78 -2.46
C PHE A 60 9.35 -11.93 -3.74
N GLU A 61 8.67 -10.79 -3.47
CA GLU A 61 8.73 -9.43 -4.05
C GLU A 61 7.56 -8.90 -4.94
N ASN A 62 6.60 -8.24 -4.26
CA ASN A 62 6.11 -6.87 -4.49
C ASN A 62 4.65 -6.61 -5.04
N ASP A 63 3.62 -6.63 -4.17
CA ASP A 63 3.11 -5.49 -3.35
C ASP A 63 2.13 -4.36 -3.85
N ASP A 64 0.95 -4.15 -3.18
CA ASP A 64 -0.35 -3.31 -3.09
C ASP A 64 -1.03 -2.41 -4.19
N GLU A 65 -2.26 -2.52 -4.65
CA GLU A 65 -3.51 -2.16 -3.97
C GLU A 65 -4.55 -2.25 -5.12
N TYR A 66 -5.21 -3.40 -5.27
CA TYR A 66 -6.65 -3.29 -5.36
C TYR A 66 -7.03 -3.34 -3.91
N GLY A 67 -7.56 -2.24 -3.38
CA GLY A 67 -8.27 -2.29 -2.11
C GLY A 67 -9.09 -3.56 -2.15
N ILE A 68 -8.89 -4.38 -1.13
CA ILE A 68 -9.97 -5.23 -0.67
C ILE A 68 -11.15 -4.27 -0.61
N ASN A 69 -12.22 -4.60 -1.32
CA ASN A 69 -13.28 -3.64 -1.46
C ASN A 69 -13.69 -3.27 -0.03
N GLU A 70 -13.48 -2.04 0.41
CA GLU A 70 -13.66 -1.59 1.79
C GLU A 70 -15.01 -2.08 2.33
N THR A 71 -16.08 -1.95 1.55
CA THR A 71 -17.41 -2.52 1.84
C THR A 71 -17.45 -4.02 2.19
N ALA A 72 -16.57 -4.84 1.61
CA ALA A 72 -16.46 -6.28 1.83
C ALA A 72 -15.59 -6.61 3.05
N GLU A 73 -14.62 -5.76 3.38
CA GLU A 73 -13.88 -5.80 4.65
C GLU A 73 -14.83 -5.41 5.80
N ILE A 74 -15.50 -4.27 5.68
CA ILE A 74 -16.52 -3.81 6.61
C ILE A 74 -17.62 -4.85 6.78
N ALA A 75 -18.14 -5.43 5.69
CA ALA A 75 -19.16 -6.48 5.78
C ALA A 75 -18.64 -7.77 6.43
N LYS A 76 -17.36 -8.14 6.19
CA LYS A 76 -16.73 -9.27 6.87
C LYS A 76 -16.65 -9.01 8.37
N ASP A 77 -16.20 -7.82 8.75
CA ASP A 77 -16.02 -7.44 10.15
C ASP A 77 -17.37 -7.39 10.89
N ILE A 78 -18.40 -6.78 10.28
CA ILE A 78 -19.77 -6.79 10.79
C ILE A 78 -20.26 -8.22 11.03
N LEU A 79 -20.16 -9.11 10.04
CA LEU A 79 -20.62 -10.49 10.16
C LEU A 79 -19.81 -11.30 11.19
N SER A 80 -18.51 -11.03 11.31
CA SER A 80 -17.65 -11.66 12.32
C SER A 80 -17.93 -11.16 13.74
N SER A 81 -18.43 -9.92 13.86
CA SER A 81 -18.80 -9.30 15.14
C SER A 81 -20.20 -9.69 15.63
N CYS A 82 -21.06 -10.23 14.74
CA CYS A 82 -22.42 -10.64 15.05
C CYS A 82 -22.43 -11.80 16.07
N LYS A 83 -23.05 -11.57 17.24
CA LYS A 83 -23.08 -12.50 18.38
C LYS A 83 -24.47 -12.58 19.01
N PHE A 84 -24.65 -13.57 19.87
CA PHE A 84 -25.82 -13.67 20.75
C PHE A 84 -25.65 -12.74 21.95
N HIS A 85 -26.67 -11.96 22.27
CA HIS A 85 -26.72 -11.05 23.40
C HIS A 85 -27.86 -11.42 24.36
N ASN A 86 -27.59 -11.34 25.66
CA ASN A 86 -28.63 -11.46 26.67
C ASN A 86 -29.42 -10.14 26.76
N PRO A 87 -30.75 -10.18 26.90
CA PRO A 87 -31.57 -8.97 27.01
C PRO A 87 -31.11 -8.00 28.12
N SER A 88 -30.65 -8.54 29.26
CA SER A 88 -30.21 -7.79 30.43
C SER A 88 -28.84 -7.11 30.26
N THR A 89 -27.96 -7.64 29.42
CA THR A 89 -26.62 -7.08 29.16
C THR A 89 -26.57 -6.12 27.97
N PHE A 90 -27.70 -5.97 27.26
CA PHE A 90 -27.87 -5.00 26.19
C PHE A 90 -27.98 -3.58 26.77
N SER A 91 -26.85 -3.02 27.23
CA SER A 91 -26.76 -1.74 27.96
C SER A 91 -26.75 -0.50 27.04
N ASN A 92 -27.26 0.63 27.56
CA ASN A 92 -27.25 1.98 26.97
C ASN A 92 -25.85 2.57 26.75
N GLY A 93 -24.98 1.89 26.01
CA GLY A 93 -23.99 2.63 25.24
C GLY A 93 -24.75 3.62 24.36
N LYS A 94 -24.32 4.89 24.25
CA LYS A 94 -24.92 5.85 23.32
C LYS A 94 -24.74 5.31 21.89
N HIS A 95 -25.62 4.42 21.47
CA HIS A 95 -25.68 3.91 20.12
C HIS A 95 -26.25 5.03 19.27
N LEU A 96 -25.33 5.82 18.72
CA LEU A 96 -25.66 6.91 17.81
C LEU A 96 -26.16 6.28 16.51
N GLY A 97 -27.45 6.40 16.21
CA GLY A 97 -28.05 5.84 14.99
C GLY A 97 -29.52 5.46 15.14
N THR A 98 -30.12 4.90 14.10
CA THR A 98 -31.47 4.34 14.13
C THR A 98 -31.39 2.84 14.38
N SER A 99 -32.11 2.39 15.40
CA SER A 99 -32.11 1.01 15.88
C SER A 99 -33.32 0.22 15.37
N PHE A 100 -33.06 -0.96 14.81
CA PHE A 100 -34.05 -1.85 14.21
C PHE A 100 -34.08 -3.16 14.98
N TYR A 101 -35.28 -3.64 15.24
CA TYR A 101 -35.57 -4.94 15.81
C TYR A 101 -36.52 -5.70 14.87
N PHE A 102 -36.22 -6.97 14.61
CA PHE A 102 -37.08 -7.86 13.85
C PHE A 102 -37.31 -9.17 14.62
N ASN A 103 -38.56 -9.64 14.62
CA ASN A 103 -38.91 -10.95 15.12
C ASN A 103 -40.07 -11.57 14.32
N ASN A 104 -39.91 -12.81 13.87
CA ASN A 104 -41.03 -13.58 13.32
C ASN A 104 -41.77 -14.29 14.47
N ILE A 105 -42.91 -13.73 14.87
CA ILE A 105 -43.67 -14.24 16.02
C ILE A 105 -44.76 -15.18 15.50
N ASP A 106 -44.43 -16.46 15.38
CA ASP A 106 -45.44 -17.49 15.14
C ASP A 106 -46.49 -17.43 16.26
N GLY A 107 -47.76 -17.38 15.90
CA GLY A 107 -48.84 -17.11 16.86
C GLY A 107 -48.85 -15.69 17.42
N PHE A 108 -48.46 -14.67 16.65
CA PHE A 108 -48.42 -13.25 17.05
C PHE A 108 -49.58 -12.82 17.97
N LYS A 109 -50.82 -13.18 17.64
CA LYS A 109 -52.01 -12.81 18.43
C LYS A 109 -52.03 -13.41 19.84
N SER A 110 -51.59 -14.66 20.01
CA SER A 110 -51.54 -15.34 21.31
C SER A 110 -50.31 -14.95 22.11
N ASN A 111 -49.22 -14.62 21.42
CA ASN A 111 -47.92 -14.36 22.03
C ASN A 111 -47.62 -12.86 22.17
N PHE A 112 -48.57 -11.98 21.83
CA PHE A 112 -48.37 -10.52 21.86
C PHE A 112 -48.05 -10.01 23.27
N ALA A 113 -48.71 -10.53 24.30
CA ALA A 113 -48.44 -10.15 25.69
C ALA A 113 -47.02 -10.56 26.13
N GLU A 114 -46.55 -11.73 25.68
CA GLU A 114 -45.19 -12.19 25.95
C GLU A 114 -44.15 -11.35 25.18
N PHE A 115 -44.49 -10.92 23.96
CA PHE A 115 -43.71 -9.95 23.20
C PHE A 115 -43.62 -8.59 23.91
N GLU A 116 -44.70 -8.08 24.49
CA GLU A 116 -44.68 -6.86 25.30
C GLU A 116 -43.77 -7.00 26.52
N ILE A 117 -43.85 -8.13 27.24
CA ILE A 117 -42.97 -8.44 28.38
C ILE A 117 -41.50 -8.54 27.91
N GLN A 118 -41.26 -9.17 26.77
CA GLN A 118 -39.92 -9.25 26.20
C GLN A 118 -39.33 -7.85 25.93
N LEU A 119 -40.13 -6.93 25.39
CA LEU A 119 -39.70 -5.56 25.13
C LEU A 119 -39.34 -4.79 26.42
N LEU A 120 -40.01 -5.08 27.53
CA LEU A 120 -39.71 -4.48 28.84
C LEU A 120 -38.39 -4.97 29.45
N ASN A 121 -37.92 -6.15 29.03
CA ASN A 121 -36.66 -6.72 29.53
C ASN A 121 -35.41 -6.12 28.87
N PHE A 122 -35.56 -5.28 27.85
CA PHE A 122 -34.44 -4.58 27.24
C PHE A 122 -34.14 -3.27 27.98
N SER A 123 -32.86 -3.02 28.26
CA SER A 123 -32.46 -1.71 28.81
C SER A 123 -32.39 -0.59 27.75
N HIS A 124 -32.47 -0.97 26.47
CA HIS A 124 -32.52 -0.09 25.29
C HIS A 124 -33.89 -0.15 24.62
N SER A 125 -34.33 0.99 24.10
CA SER A 125 -35.57 1.13 23.35
C SER A 125 -35.30 1.26 21.85
N PHE A 126 -35.77 0.29 21.06
CA PHE A 126 -35.59 0.32 19.61
C PHE A 126 -36.44 1.41 18.93
N ASP A 127 -35.94 1.95 17.81
CA ASP A 127 -36.65 2.96 17.03
C ASP A 127 -37.74 2.33 16.15
N PHE A 128 -37.44 1.15 15.60
CA PHE A 128 -38.35 0.34 14.80
C PHE A 128 -38.46 -1.07 15.35
N LEU A 129 -39.70 -1.56 15.50
CA LEU A 129 -40.01 -2.97 15.77
C LEU A 129 -40.79 -3.52 14.58
N CYS A 130 -40.29 -4.58 13.97
CA CYS A 130 -40.91 -5.16 12.77
C CYS A 130 -41.23 -6.63 12.98
N CYS A 131 -42.43 -7.03 12.59
CA CYS A 131 -42.91 -8.40 12.79
C CYS A 131 -43.48 -8.97 11.49
N ASN A 132 -43.15 -10.24 11.24
CA ASN A 132 -43.79 -11.06 10.21
C ASN A 132 -44.89 -11.93 10.83
N GLU A 133 -45.74 -12.49 9.97
CA GLU A 133 -46.82 -13.43 10.32
C GLU A 133 -47.78 -12.93 11.41
N THR A 134 -48.11 -11.64 11.38
CA THR A 134 -48.98 -11.04 12.41
C THR A 134 -50.39 -11.63 12.42
N ASN A 135 -50.85 -12.15 11.27
CA ASN A 135 -52.18 -12.73 11.09
C ASN A 135 -53.32 -11.75 11.45
N VAL A 136 -53.03 -10.45 11.54
CA VAL A 136 -53.98 -9.38 11.90
C VAL A 136 -54.84 -9.03 10.69
N THR A 137 -56.16 -9.06 10.89
CA THR A 137 -57.16 -8.73 9.88
C THR A 137 -57.59 -7.28 10.00
N LEU A 138 -58.06 -6.71 8.90
CA LEU A 138 -58.51 -5.32 8.84
C LEU A 138 -59.57 -5.04 9.92
N GLY A 139 -59.33 -4.03 10.76
CA GLY A 139 -60.20 -3.63 11.88
C GLY A 139 -59.85 -4.25 13.24
N THR A 140 -58.85 -5.14 13.32
CA THR A 140 -58.41 -5.77 14.58
C THR A 140 -57.07 -5.25 15.09
N GLU A 141 -56.43 -4.33 14.36
CA GLU A 141 -55.10 -3.77 14.64
C GLU A 141 -55.04 -3.04 15.99
N ILE A 142 -56.15 -2.43 16.40
CA ILE A 142 -56.26 -1.62 17.63
C ILE A 142 -55.86 -2.44 18.87
N LYS A 143 -56.07 -3.76 18.86
CA LYS A 143 -55.72 -4.66 19.98
C LYS A 143 -54.22 -4.91 20.13
N TYR A 144 -53.42 -4.53 19.15
CA TYR A 144 -52.00 -4.85 19.05
C TYR A 144 -51.13 -3.58 18.94
N GLN A 145 -51.58 -2.48 19.56
CA GLN A 145 -50.85 -1.23 19.61
C GLN A 145 -49.91 -1.19 20.82
N LEU A 146 -48.72 -0.62 20.63
CA LEU A 146 -47.76 -0.37 21.71
C LEU A 146 -47.83 1.11 22.09
N SER A 147 -47.92 1.42 23.39
CA SER A 147 -48.15 2.78 23.91
C SER A 147 -47.15 3.83 23.42
N ASP A 148 -45.90 3.42 23.21
CA ASP A 148 -44.77 4.26 22.83
C ASP A 148 -44.52 4.38 21.31
N TYR A 149 -45.27 3.61 20.51
CA TYR A 149 -45.04 3.48 19.08
C TYR A 149 -46.29 3.86 18.28
N ASN A 150 -46.06 4.37 17.08
CA ASN A 150 -47.05 4.29 16.01
C ASN A 150 -46.95 2.89 15.37
N SER A 151 -48.06 2.36 14.86
CA SER A 151 -48.12 1.02 14.29
C SER A 151 -48.78 1.06 12.91
N GLU A 152 -48.13 0.46 11.92
CA GLU A 152 -48.65 0.31 10.56
C GLU A 152 -48.71 -1.17 10.22
N PHE A 153 -49.88 -1.66 9.82
CA PHE A 153 -50.11 -3.06 9.50
C PHE A 153 -50.37 -3.25 8.01
N PHE A 154 -49.75 -4.27 7.45
CA PHE A 154 -50.13 -4.82 6.15
C PHE A 154 -51.00 -6.04 6.40
N SER A 155 -52.33 -5.84 6.42
CA SER A 155 -53.32 -6.82 6.85
C SER A 155 -53.18 -8.17 6.13
N SER A 156 -53.41 -9.26 6.84
CA SER A 156 -53.31 -10.63 6.32
C SER A 156 -54.22 -10.88 5.10
N ILE A 157 -53.87 -11.88 4.30
CA ILE A 157 -54.62 -12.26 3.11
C ILE A 157 -55.97 -12.86 3.53
N ASN A 158 -57.07 -12.32 2.97
CA ASN A 158 -58.42 -12.85 3.20
C ASN A 158 -58.48 -14.36 2.89
N GLY A 159 -58.89 -15.16 3.88
CA GLY A 159 -59.00 -16.62 3.75
C GLY A 159 -57.76 -17.42 4.16
N LYS A 160 -56.61 -16.78 4.45
CA LYS A 160 -55.45 -17.43 5.10
C LYS A 160 -55.51 -17.21 6.61
N SER A 161 -55.64 -18.29 7.38
CA SER A 161 -55.67 -18.23 8.85
C SER A 161 -54.29 -18.16 9.51
N LYS A 162 -53.22 -18.51 8.78
CA LYS A 162 -51.81 -18.46 9.22
C LYS A 162 -50.87 -18.09 8.05
N GLY A 163 -49.68 -17.57 8.37
CA GLY A 163 -48.61 -17.33 7.40
C GLY A 163 -48.84 -16.13 6.47
N SER A 164 -49.38 -15.02 6.97
CA SER A 164 -49.37 -13.72 6.27
C SER A 164 -49.57 -12.52 7.20
N GLY A 165 -49.22 -11.34 6.72
CA GLY A 165 -49.38 -10.09 7.46
C GLY A 165 -48.06 -9.59 8.03
N LEU A 166 -47.85 -8.28 7.93
CA LEU A 166 -46.63 -7.58 8.36
C LEU A 166 -47.00 -6.43 9.29
N ALA A 167 -46.15 -6.11 10.25
CA ALA A 167 -46.29 -4.91 11.08
C ALA A 167 -44.97 -4.14 11.16
N ILE A 168 -45.07 -2.82 11.10
CA ILE A 168 -44.00 -1.87 11.36
C ILE A 168 -44.45 -0.98 12.51
N TYR A 169 -43.82 -1.11 13.67
CA TYR A 169 -43.91 -0.18 14.77
C TYR A 169 -42.73 0.79 14.70
N TYR A 170 -42.98 2.07 14.94
CA TYR A 170 -41.93 3.08 14.97
C TYR A 170 -42.20 4.11 16.08
N ARG A 171 -41.15 4.59 16.73
CA ARG A 171 -41.27 5.56 17.82
C ARG A 171 -42.05 6.81 17.36
N LYS A 172 -42.93 7.31 18.24
CA LYS A 172 -43.85 8.43 17.92
C LYS A 172 -43.16 9.73 17.47
N ASN A 173 -41.90 9.92 17.85
CA ASN A 173 -41.08 11.08 17.48
C ASN A 173 -40.41 10.95 16.09
N LEU A 174 -40.51 9.81 15.40
CA LEU A 174 -39.89 9.59 14.11
C LEU A 174 -40.78 10.05 12.95
N ASN A 175 -40.17 10.69 11.95
CA ASN A 175 -40.84 11.11 10.73
C ASN A 175 -40.78 10.02 9.66
N PHE A 176 -41.58 8.97 9.87
CA PHE A 176 -41.73 7.84 8.95
C PHE A 176 -43.09 7.91 8.24
N LYS A 177 -43.09 7.64 6.93
CA LYS A 177 -44.33 7.57 6.13
C LYS A 177 -44.32 6.34 5.23
N ILE A 178 -45.42 5.60 5.22
CA ILE A 178 -45.63 4.47 4.32
C ILE A 178 -45.61 4.94 2.86
N ASP A 179 -44.89 4.20 2.02
CA ASP A 179 -44.80 4.46 0.58
C ASP A 179 -45.40 3.28 -0.17
N LYS A 180 -46.56 3.48 -0.78
CA LYS A 180 -47.26 2.44 -1.56
C LYS A 180 -46.40 1.86 -2.69
N SER A 181 -45.41 2.59 -3.19
CA SER A 181 -44.51 2.10 -4.24
C SER A 181 -43.50 1.06 -3.76
N LEU A 182 -43.26 1.01 -2.44
CA LEU A 182 -42.39 0.03 -1.76
C LEU A 182 -43.17 -1.16 -1.20
N SER A 183 -44.49 -1.12 -1.27
CA SER A 183 -45.37 -2.19 -0.78
C SER A 183 -45.88 -3.05 -1.93
N LEU A 184 -45.67 -4.37 -1.84
CA LEU A 184 -46.03 -5.33 -2.88
C LEU A 184 -46.49 -6.65 -2.24
N ARG A 185 -47.59 -7.21 -2.75
CA ARG A 185 -48.06 -8.56 -2.42
C ARG A 185 -48.18 -9.36 -3.70
N ASN A 186 -47.56 -10.54 -3.73
CA ASN A 186 -47.68 -11.50 -4.83
C ASN A 186 -47.76 -12.94 -4.28
N GLU A 187 -47.79 -13.95 -5.14
CA GLU A 187 -47.89 -15.35 -4.72
C GLU A 187 -46.65 -15.91 -4.01
N HIS A 188 -45.53 -15.18 -4.01
CA HIS A 188 -44.25 -15.63 -3.46
C HIS A 188 -43.82 -14.90 -2.19
N PHE A 189 -44.14 -13.62 -2.05
CA PHE A 189 -43.80 -12.83 -0.87
C PHE A 189 -44.73 -11.63 -0.69
N GLU A 190 -44.70 -11.09 0.53
CA GLU A 190 -45.27 -9.80 0.91
C GLU A 190 -44.15 -8.85 1.30
N CYS A 191 -44.25 -7.61 0.88
CA CYS A 191 -43.30 -6.54 1.13
C CYS A 191 -44.09 -5.31 1.55
N PHE A 192 -43.70 -4.70 2.66
CA PHE A 192 -44.33 -3.49 3.19
C PHE A 192 -43.24 -2.52 3.63
N GLY A 193 -43.30 -1.27 3.17
CA GLY A 193 -42.22 -0.34 3.43
C GLY A 193 -42.60 1.13 3.32
N GLY A 194 -41.72 1.96 3.82
CA GLY A 194 -41.87 3.40 3.85
C GLY A 194 -40.54 4.12 3.89
N LYS A 195 -40.62 5.44 4.02
CA LYS A 195 -39.48 6.36 4.02
C LYS A 195 -39.38 7.06 5.36
N LEU A 196 -38.22 6.92 6.01
CA LEU A 196 -37.82 7.65 7.19
C LEU A 196 -36.98 8.86 6.77
N LYS A 197 -37.33 10.04 7.28
CA LYS A 197 -36.45 11.22 7.17
C LYS A 197 -35.44 11.23 8.32
N THR A 198 -34.17 11.14 8.00
CA THR A 198 -33.03 11.16 8.93
C THR A 198 -32.19 12.43 8.74
N GLU A 199 -31.21 12.69 9.60
CA GLU A 199 -30.29 13.82 9.46
C GLU A 199 -29.45 13.72 8.18
N ILE A 200 -29.12 12.50 7.75
CA ILE A 200 -28.28 12.25 6.57
C ILE A 200 -29.08 12.02 5.27
N GLY A 201 -30.41 12.15 5.32
CA GLY A 201 -31.30 12.01 4.16
C GLY A 201 -32.45 11.04 4.37
N ILE A 202 -32.95 10.46 3.28
CA ILE A 202 -34.09 9.53 3.31
C ILE A 202 -33.56 8.09 3.41
N LEU A 203 -34.03 7.35 4.41
CA LEU A 203 -33.79 5.91 4.59
C LEU A 203 -35.08 5.14 4.26
N ASN A 204 -35.01 4.18 3.33
CA ASN A 204 -36.12 3.25 3.12
C ASN A 204 -36.09 2.16 4.19
N VAL A 205 -37.22 1.91 4.84
CA VAL A 205 -37.41 0.80 5.79
C VAL A 205 -38.41 -0.16 5.18
N ILE A 206 -37.99 -1.41 4.96
CA ILE A 206 -38.79 -2.41 4.26
C ILE A 206 -38.80 -3.71 5.07
N VAL A 207 -40.00 -4.22 5.32
CA VAL A 207 -40.22 -5.54 5.91
C VAL A 207 -40.70 -6.48 4.81
N LEU A 208 -40.07 -7.66 4.73
CA LEU A 208 -40.38 -8.66 3.71
C LEU A 208 -40.66 -10.02 4.37
N TYR A 209 -41.70 -10.71 3.90
CA TYR A 209 -41.98 -12.10 4.25
C TYR A 209 -42.15 -12.94 3.01
N ARG A 210 -41.34 -14.00 2.86
CA ARG A 210 -41.47 -14.95 1.75
C ARG A 210 -42.32 -16.15 2.16
N PHE A 211 -43.30 -16.52 1.35
CA PHE A 211 -44.13 -17.71 1.57
C PHE A 211 -43.36 -19.02 1.30
N ASN A 212 -43.64 -20.05 2.10
CA ASN A 212 -42.96 -21.36 2.06
C ASN A 212 -43.44 -22.31 0.92
N HIS A 213 -43.86 -21.78 -0.24
CA HIS A 213 -44.39 -22.61 -1.34
C HIS A 213 -43.60 -22.43 -2.65
N ASP A 214 -42.90 -23.50 -3.04
CA ASP A 214 -42.17 -23.65 -4.29
C ASP A 214 -43.13 -23.91 -5.46
N LYS A 215 -43.32 -22.92 -6.34
CA LYS A 215 -43.93 -23.18 -7.66
C LYS A 215 -43.17 -22.56 -8.83
N ASP A 216 -42.51 -21.40 -8.66
CA ASP A 216 -41.61 -20.84 -9.69
C ASP A 216 -40.51 -19.96 -9.12
N SER A 217 -39.31 -20.52 -8.97
CA SER A 217 -38.14 -19.79 -8.45
C SER A 217 -37.67 -18.66 -9.38
N ASN A 218 -38.00 -18.65 -10.67
CA ASN A 218 -37.54 -17.58 -11.56
C ASN A 218 -38.36 -16.30 -11.44
N ILE A 219 -39.68 -16.43 -11.24
CA ILE A 219 -40.58 -15.28 -11.04
C ILE A 219 -40.27 -14.62 -9.69
N LEU A 220 -40.05 -15.41 -8.64
CA LEU A 220 -39.61 -14.92 -7.32
C LEU A 220 -38.41 -13.97 -7.43
N PHE A 221 -37.30 -14.43 -8.01
CA PHE A 221 -36.08 -13.60 -8.10
C PHE A 221 -36.21 -12.42 -9.07
N THR A 222 -37.10 -12.50 -10.06
CA THR A 222 -37.39 -11.37 -10.96
C THR A 222 -38.13 -10.26 -10.20
N ASN A 223 -39.14 -10.61 -9.42
CA ASN A 223 -39.88 -9.67 -8.57
C ASN A 223 -39.00 -9.09 -7.47
N LEU A 224 -38.17 -9.92 -6.83
CA LEU A 224 -37.21 -9.48 -5.82
C LEU A 224 -36.17 -8.50 -6.40
N SER A 225 -35.60 -8.82 -7.58
CA SER A 225 -34.63 -7.94 -8.25
C SER A 225 -35.26 -6.59 -8.61
N SER A 226 -36.52 -6.57 -9.05
CA SER A 226 -37.24 -5.34 -9.37
C SER A 226 -37.37 -4.40 -8.16
N ILE A 227 -37.67 -4.95 -6.97
CA ILE A 227 -37.72 -4.17 -5.73
C ILE A 227 -36.32 -3.65 -5.38
N LEU A 228 -35.31 -4.52 -5.38
CA LEU A 228 -33.93 -4.15 -5.05
C LEU A 228 -33.36 -3.10 -5.99
N GLU A 229 -33.61 -3.20 -7.30
CA GLU A 229 -33.19 -2.21 -8.29
C GLU A 229 -33.80 -0.82 -7.99
N ARG A 230 -35.09 -0.75 -7.57
CA ARG A 230 -35.77 0.51 -7.22
C ARG A 230 -35.16 1.20 -6.01
N VAL A 231 -34.65 0.44 -5.05
CA VAL A 231 -34.15 0.98 -3.78
C VAL A 231 -32.62 1.06 -3.70
N SER A 232 -31.91 0.43 -4.64
CA SER A 232 -30.44 0.33 -4.66
C SER A 232 -29.71 1.67 -4.65
N SER A 233 -30.30 2.74 -5.17
CA SER A 233 -29.72 4.09 -5.25
C SER A 233 -29.94 4.95 -4.00
N THR A 234 -30.72 4.46 -3.04
CA THR A 234 -31.07 5.17 -1.80
C THR A 234 -30.72 4.32 -0.58
N PRO A 235 -30.23 4.90 0.52
CA PRO A 235 -30.02 4.17 1.77
C PRO A 235 -31.27 3.38 2.14
N SER A 236 -31.12 2.09 2.37
CA SER A 236 -32.23 1.17 2.58
C SER A 236 -31.84 0.08 3.58
N VAL A 237 -32.80 -0.28 4.43
CA VAL A 237 -32.75 -1.47 5.28
C VAL A 237 -33.92 -2.38 4.92
N ILE A 238 -33.62 -3.65 4.70
CA ILE A 238 -34.60 -4.69 4.37
C ILE A 238 -34.43 -5.80 5.40
N LEU A 239 -35.47 -6.05 6.17
CA LEU A 239 -35.48 -7.04 7.25
C LEU A 239 -36.67 -7.98 7.10
N GLY A 240 -36.51 -9.22 7.53
CA GLY A 240 -37.58 -10.20 7.37
C GLY A 240 -37.17 -11.64 7.52
N ASP A 241 -38.17 -12.51 7.52
CA ASP A 241 -38.04 -13.95 7.31
C ASP A 241 -38.14 -14.26 5.81
N PHE A 242 -36.99 -14.65 5.25
CA PHE A 242 -36.84 -14.95 3.83
C PHE A 242 -37.00 -16.43 3.51
N ASN A 243 -37.17 -17.29 4.53
CA ASN A 243 -37.24 -18.74 4.36
C ASN A 243 -36.08 -19.31 3.50
N PHE A 244 -34.89 -18.70 3.59
CA PHE A 244 -33.66 -19.15 2.93
C PHE A 244 -32.57 -19.32 3.98
N ASP A 245 -32.20 -20.56 4.29
CA ASP A 245 -31.18 -20.84 5.29
C ASP A 245 -29.77 -20.51 4.76
N VAL A 246 -29.24 -19.35 5.13
CA VAL A 246 -27.94 -18.85 4.63
C VAL A 246 -26.75 -19.66 5.13
N LEU A 247 -26.89 -20.39 6.25
CA LEU A 247 -25.85 -21.30 6.75
C LEU A 247 -25.56 -22.42 5.73
N LYS A 248 -26.58 -22.82 4.96
CA LYS A 248 -26.49 -23.85 3.91
C LYS A 248 -26.27 -23.28 2.50
N HIS A 249 -25.73 -22.06 2.37
CA HIS A 249 -25.50 -21.43 1.06
C HIS A 249 -24.66 -22.30 0.09
N ASN A 250 -23.72 -23.10 0.62
CA ASN A 250 -22.91 -24.03 -0.17
C ASN A 250 -23.66 -25.28 -0.65
N GLU A 251 -24.80 -25.61 -0.03
CA GLU A 251 -25.57 -26.82 -0.32
C GLU A 251 -26.80 -26.51 -1.21
N SER A 252 -27.36 -25.31 -1.08
CA SER A 252 -28.57 -24.90 -1.79
C SER A 252 -28.30 -23.85 -2.87
N SER A 253 -28.47 -24.25 -4.14
CA SER A 253 -28.35 -23.32 -5.28
C SER A 253 -29.38 -22.17 -5.25
N LEU A 254 -30.54 -22.37 -4.61
CA LEU A 254 -31.55 -21.34 -4.44
C LEU A 254 -31.14 -20.31 -3.38
N THR A 255 -30.57 -20.77 -2.26
CA THR A 255 -30.03 -19.90 -1.21
C THR A 255 -28.85 -19.08 -1.75
N GLN A 256 -27.95 -19.70 -2.52
CA GLN A 256 -26.85 -18.95 -3.16
C GLN A 256 -27.38 -17.90 -4.13
N LYS A 257 -28.41 -18.22 -4.93
CA LYS A 257 -29.03 -17.25 -5.85
C LYS A 257 -29.69 -16.09 -5.10
N TYR A 258 -30.27 -16.35 -3.93
CA TYR A 258 -30.81 -15.31 -3.04
C TYR A 258 -29.69 -14.36 -2.56
N ILE A 259 -28.61 -14.91 -2.01
CA ILE A 259 -27.44 -14.12 -1.57
C ILE A 259 -26.87 -13.29 -2.73
N ASP A 260 -26.65 -13.93 -3.88
CA ASP A 260 -26.12 -13.27 -5.08
C ASP A 260 -27.02 -12.11 -5.55
N THR A 261 -28.36 -12.24 -5.42
CA THR A 261 -29.32 -11.23 -5.86
C THR A 261 -29.23 -9.94 -5.03
N PHE A 262 -29.15 -10.07 -3.71
CA PHE A 262 -28.94 -8.93 -2.80
C PHE A 262 -27.54 -8.31 -3.00
N MET A 263 -26.50 -9.15 -3.05
CA MET A 263 -25.13 -8.64 -3.21
C MET A 263 -24.87 -7.95 -4.55
N CYS A 264 -25.49 -8.43 -5.63
CA CYS A 264 -25.36 -7.78 -6.95
C CYS A 264 -26.03 -6.40 -7.00
N THR A 265 -26.94 -6.09 -6.08
CA THR A 265 -27.64 -4.80 -5.98
C THR A 265 -27.05 -3.88 -4.91
N GLY A 266 -25.92 -4.27 -4.31
CA GLY A 266 -25.17 -3.44 -3.36
C GLY A 266 -25.56 -3.64 -1.89
N PHE A 267 -26.44 -4.60 -1.60
CA PHE A 267 -26.82 -4.94 -0.22
C PHE A 267 -25.83 -5.93 0.40
N ILE A 268 -25.51 -5.74 1.68
CA ILE A 268 -24.72 -6.64 2.50
C ILE A 268 -25.60 -7.25 3.61
N PRO A 269 -25.37 -8.51 4.01
CA PRO A 269 -26.07 -9.12 5.13
C PRO A 269 -25.43 -8.67 6.44
N LEU A 270 -26.24 -8.60 7.50
CA LEU A 270 -25.80 -8.20 8.84
C LEU A 270 -25.84 -9.34 9.86
N ILE A 271 -26.51 -10.46 9.56
CA ILE A 271 -26.71 -11.57 10.50
C ILE A 271 -25.97 -12.82 10.00
N SER A 272 -25.05 -13.33 10.81
CA SER A 272 -24.20 -14.48 10.47
C SER A 272 -24.50 -15.75 11.29
N LYS A 273 -25.24 -15.68 12.39
CA LYS A 273 -25.49 -16.82 13.29
C LYS A 273 -26.94 -17.33 13.20
N PRO A 274 -27.25 -18.55 13.69
CA PRO A 274 -28.60 -19.11 13.62
C PRO A 274 -29.67 -18.22 14.27
N THR A 275 -30.82 -18.06 13.62
CA THR A 275 -31.93 -17.22 14.08
C THR A 275 -33.18 -18.00 14.43
N HIS A 276 -33.31 -19.24 13.95
CA HIS A 276 -34.45 -20.10 14.21
C HIS A 276 -33.98 -21.45 14.75
N ILE A 277 -34.47 -21.82 15.93
CA ILE A 277 -34.03 -23.00 16.69
C ILE A 277 -35.21 -23.91 16.98
N ARG A 278 -35.18 -25.15 16.46
CA ARG A 278 -36.17 -26.20 16.76
C ARG A 278 -35.47 -27.51 17.06
N GLY A 279 -35.51 -27.93 18.32
CA GLY A 279 -34.87 -29.17 18.78
C GLY A 279 -33.37 -29.14 18.49
N GLN A 280 -32.88 -30.10 17.70
CA GLN A 280 -31.48 -30.17 17.26
C GLN A 280 -31.20 -29.39 15.96
N SER A 281 -32.22 -28.84 15.29
CA SER A 281 -32.04 -28.06 14.06
C SER A 281 -31.89 -26.57 14.36
N SER A 282 -30.92 -25.94 13.71
CA SER A 282 -30.70 -24.49 13.74
C SER A 282 -30.54 -23.98 12.31
N THR A 283 -31.26 -22.91 11.99
CA THR A 283 -31.28 -22.30 10.64
C THR A 283 -31.16 -20.79 10.76
N CYS A 284 -30.54 -20.15 9.76
CA CYS A 284 -30.47 -18.69 9.68
C CYS A 284 -31.34 -18.21 8.52
N ILE A 285 -32.62 -17.99 8.79
CA ILE A 285 -33.65 -17.63 7.80
C ILE A 285 -34.14 -16.19 7.95
N ASP A 286 -33.97 -15.62 9.13
CA ASP A 286 -34.24 -14.23 9.44
C ASP A 286 -32.99 -13.40 9.14
N GLN A 287 -33.13 -12.36 8.31
CA GLN A 287 -31.99 -11.59 7.82
C GLN A 287 -32.27 -10.10 7.86
N ILE A 288 -31.21 -9.32 8.05
CA ILE A 288 -31.20 -7.87 7.83
C ILE A 288 -30.17 -7.56 6.76
N TRP A 289 -30.62 -6.88 5.70
CA TRP A 289 -29.81 -6.43 4.58
C TRP A 289 -29.78 -4.90 4.54
N THR A 290 -28.61 -4.33 4.25
CA THR A 290 -28.49 -2.89 4.02
C THR A 290 -27.49 -2.56 2.91
N ASN A 291 -27.73 -1.45 2.21
CA ASN A 291 -26.74 -0.82 1.33
C ASN A 291 -26.06 0.40 1.98
N LEU A 292 -26.38 0.70 3.25
CA LEU A 292 -25.72 1.74 4.07
C LEU A 292 -24.53 1.13 4.82
N VAL A 293 -23.41 0.95 4.12
CA VAL A 293 -22.25 0.23 4.68
C VAL A 293 -21.35 1.18 5.49
N SER A 294 -21.11 0.88 6.76
CA SER A 294 -20.26 1.69 7.65
C SER A 294 -19.72 0.83 8.79
N ASP A 295 -18.56 1.19 9.32
CA ASP A 295 -17.92 0.51 10.47
C ASP A 295 -18.75 0.59 11.77
N ASN A 296 -19.64 1.58 11.85
CA ASN A 296 -20.51 1.81 13.01
C ASN A 296 -21.83 1.03 12.94
N VAL A 297 -21.99 0.14 11.96
CA VAL A 297 -23.16 -0.75 11.95
C VAL A 297 -22.94 -1.85 12.98
N THR A 298 -23.84 -1.93 13.95
CA THR A 298 -23.88 -3.04 14.91
C THR A 298 -25.05 -3.94 14.60
N SER A 299 -24.88 -5.25 14.74
CA SER A 299 -25.94 -6.23 14.53
C SER A 299 -25.72 -7.47 15.40
N GLY A 300 -26.80 -8.19 15.68
CA GLY A 300 -26.73 -9.37 16.52
C GLY A 300 -28.07 -10.06 16.67
N ILE A 301 -28.05 -11.13 17.47
CA ILE A 301 -29.24 -11.92 17.84
C ILE A 301 -29.45 -11.75 19.34
N VAL A 302 -30.70 -11.59 19.74
CA VAL A 302 -31.06 -11.57 21.16
C VAL A 302 -31.41 -12.99 21.58
N ALA A 303 -30.75 -13.49 22.62
CA ALA A 303 -31.01 -14.79 23.23
C ALA A 303 -32.29 -14.74 24.10
N SER A 304 -33.42 -14.41 23.48
CA SER A 304 -34.72 -14.38 24.13
C SER A 304 -35.78 -14.75 23.11
N SER A 305 -36.60 -15.75 23.39
CA SER A 305 -37.54 -16.32 22.42
C SER A 305 -38.98 -16.13 22.90
N VAL A 306 -39.81 -15.50 22.08
CA VAL A 306 -41.29 -15.53 22.17
C VAL A 306 -41.85 -16.64 21.27
N SER A 307 -41.08 -17.06 20.27
CA SER A 307 -41.39 -18.14 19.33
C SER A 307 -40.11 -18.94 19.03
N ALA A 308 -40.17 -19.93 18.14
CA ALA A 308 -38.96 -20.64 17.68
C ALA A 308 -37.94 -19.73 16.94
N HIS A 309 -38.34 -18.50 16.57
CA HIS A 309 -37.45 -17.48 16.03
C HIS A 309 -36.90 -16.60 17.15
N LEU A 310 -35.59 -16.40 17.11
CA LEU A 310 -34.88 -15.46 17.94
C LEU A 310 -34.93 -14.06 17.30
N PRO A 311 -35.12 -13.00 18.09
CA PRO A 311 -35.06 -11.65 17.59
C PRO A 311 -33.68 -11.29 17.07
N ILE A 312 -33.66 -10.56 15.96
CA ILE A 312 -32.44 -9.99 15.37
C ILE A 312 -32.52 -8.47 15.43
N TYR A 313 -31.38 -7.82 15.58
CA TYR A 313 -31.31 -6.37 15.62
C TYR A 313 -30.18 -5.82 14.76
N ALA A 314 -30.33 -4.56 14.36
CA ALA A 314 -29.26 -3.78 13.75
C ALA A 314 -29.38 -2.31 14.16
N ILE A 315 -28.26 -1.63 14.36
CA ILE A 315 -28.21 -0.18 14.56
C ILE A 315 -27.43 0.42 13.39
N LEU A 316 -28.10 1.30 12.65
CA LEU A 316 -27.53 1.95 11.46
C LEU A 316 -27.15 3.40 11.77
N PRO A 317 -25.99 3.88 11.30
CA PRO A 317 -25.57 5.26 11.52
C PRO A 317 -26.38 6.22 10.65
N THR A 318 -27.42 6.82 11.22
CA THR A 318 -28.39 7.70 10.52
C THR A 318 -28.37 9.14 11.04
N THR A 319 -27.58 9.42 12.07
CA THR A 319 -27.34 10.77 12.61
C THR A 319 -25.99 11.30 12.16
N THR A 320 -25.85 12.62 12.09
CA THR A 320 -24.59 13.28 11.77
C THR A 320 -23.52 12.86 12.77
N GLU A 321 -23.86 12.80 14.07
CA GLU A 321 -22.95 12.35 15.13
C GLU A 321 -22.57 10.86 15.03
N SER A 322 -23.50 9.99 14.60
CA SER A 322 -23.20 8.57 14.32
C SER A 322 -22.29 8.35 13.12
N MET A 323 -22.34 9.27 12.14
CA MET A 323 -21.41 9.30 11.02
C MET A 323 -20.10 9.97 11.42
N ILE A 324 -20.12 10.90 12.38
CA ILE A 324 -18.91 11.56 12.89
C ILE A 324 -18.04 10.63 13.74
N GLN A 325 -18.63 9.67 14.47
CA GLN A 325 -17.84 8.64 15.17
C GLN A 325 -17.07 7.71 14.22
N SER A 326 -17.50 7.56 12.95
CA SER A 326 -16.68 6.94 11.89
C SER A 326 -15.80 7.95 11.14
N GLN A 327 -15.96 9.26 11.41
CA GLN A 327 -15.16 10.37 10.87
C GLN A 327 -14.24 11.03 11.90
N VAL A 328 -13.71 10.25 12.85
CA VAL A 328 -12.32 10.49 13.27
C VAL A 328 -11.45 9.69 12.29
N GLU A 329 -11.54 9.93 10.98
CA GLU A 329 -10.84 11.00 10.28
C GLU A 329 -11.78 11.62 9.22
N ASN A 330 -12.23 12.86 9.41
CA ASN A 330 -12.51 13.72 8.26
C ASN A 330 -11.17 13.88 7.52
N ASP A 331 -10.93 13.05 6.50
CA ASP A 331 -9.91 13.30 5.47
C ASP A 331 -10.36 14.54 4.68
N SER A 332 -10.19 15.70 5.31
CA SER A 332 -10.40 17.00 4.71
C SER A 332 -9.22 17.29 3.78
N THR A 333 -9.06 16.49 2.72
CA THR A 333 -7.83 16.54 1.95
C THR A 333 -7.64 17.93 1.34
N LEU A 334 -6.53 18.58 1.66
CA LEU A 334 -6.09 19.78 0.96
C LEU A 334 -5.88 19.43 -0.52
N ILE A 335 -6.83 19.83 -1.37
CA ILE A 335 -6.70 19.63 -2.81
C ILE A 335 -6.05 20.88 -3.40
N HIS A 336 -5.08 20.65 -4.29
CA HIS A 336 -4.59 21.71 -5.16
C HIS A 336 -5.66 22.07 -6.20
N ASN A 337 -6.46 23.10 -5.94
CA ASN A 337 -7.47 23.61 -6.87
C ASN A 337 -6.83 24.45 -7.98
N ILE A 338 -6.15 23.80 -8.92
CA ILE A 338 -5.45 24.45 -10.05
C ILE A 338 -6.46 24.67 -11.19
N THR A 339 -7.20 25.76 -11.14
CA THR A 339 -8.10 26.23 -12.21
C THR A 339 -7.50 27.43 -12.95
N ALA A 340 -7.96 27.70 -14.17
CA ALA A 340 -7.53 28.88 -14.94
C ALA A 340 -7.75 30.20 -14.15
N LYS A 341 -8.89 30.30 -13.45
CA LYS A 341 -9.21 31.44 -12.58
C LYS A 341 -8.22 31.58 -11.42
N ASN A 342 -7.87 30.48 -10.75
CA ASN A 342 -6.91 30.51 -9.64
C ASN A 342 -5.48 30.79 -10.11
N ILE A 343 -5.11 30.34 -11.32
CA ILE A 343 -3.83 30.68 -11.97
C ILE A 343 -3.75 32.19 -12.22
N GLU A 344 -4.79 32.80 -12.80
CA GLU A 344 -4.83 34.25 -13.05
C GLU A 344 -4.80 35.06 -11.74
N LYS A 345 -5.60 34.66 -10.74
CA LYS A 345 -5.59 35.26 -9.39
C LYS A 345 -4.20 35.21 -8.77
N PHE A 346 -3.50 34.08 -8.91
CA PHE A 346 -2.14 33.92 -8.40
C PHE A 346 -1.16 34.82 -9.15
N GLU A 347 -1.26 34.95 -10.48
CA GLU A 347 -0.40 35.83 -11.27
C GLU A 347 -0.50 37.29 -10.81
N VAL A 348 -1.73 37.81 -10.64
CA VAL A 348 -1.96 39.18 -10.20
C VAL A 348 -1.35 39.42 -8.81
N LYS A 349 -1.58 38.51 -7.86
CA LYS A 349 -1.01 38.61 -6.51
C LYS A 349 0.52 38.49 -6.51
N LEU A 350 1.08 37.60 -7.32
CA LEU A 350 2.52 37.42 -7.44
C LEU A 350 3.21 38.66 -8.02
N ARG A 351 2.64 39.28 -9.07
CA ARG A 351 3.15 40.54 -9.61
C ARG A 351 3.09 41.67 -8.59
N LYS A 352 2.03 41.72 -7.76
CA LYS A 352 1.94 42.68 -6.64
C LYS A 352 3.04 42.47 -5.59
N LEU A 353 3.33 41.21 -5.22
CA LEU A 353 4.44 40.89 -4.31
C LEU A 353 5.79 41.34 -4.87
N ASN A 354 6.00 41.14 -6.17
CA ASN A 354 7.24 41.52 -6.84
C ASN A 354 7.39 43.05 -7.00
N ASN A 355 6.29 43.79 -7.06
CA ASN A 355 6.27 45.25 -7.09
C ASN A 355 6.19 45.89 -5.69
N ASP A 356 6.22 45.08 -4.63
CA ASP A 356 6.23 45.58 -3.26
C ASP A 356 7.54 46.35 -2.99
N PRO A 357 7.50 47.53 -2.35
CA PRO A 357 8.70 48.37 -2.14
C PRO A 357 9.84 47.63 -1.46
N ILE A 358 9.53 46.74 -0.50
CA ILE A 358 10.53 45.96 0.24
C ILE A 358 11.16 44.90 -0.68
N THR A 359 10.37 44.24 -1.52
CA THR A 359 10.90 43.26 -2.49
C THR A 359 11.78 43.94 -3.55
N GLN A 360 11.39 45.13 -4.01
CA GLN A 360 12.16 45.89 -5.01
C GLN A 360 13.44 46.50 -4.45
N SER A 361 13.50 46.81 -3.16
CA SER A 361 14.72 47.32 -2.52
C SER A 361 15.79 46.25 -2.27
N VAL A 362 15.47 44.96 -2.45
CA VAL A 362 16.43 43.87 -2.24
C VAL A 362 17.24 43.67 -3.51
N GLU A 363 18.52 44.02 -3.44
CA GLU A 363 19.52 43.76 -4.48
C GLU A 363 20.53 42.70 -4.02
N THR A 364 21.37 42.23 -4.95
CA THR A 364 22.46 41.30 -4.62
C THR A 364 23.57 42.09 -3.93
N ASP A 365 23.89 41.74 -2.70
CA ASP A 365 24.91 42.41 -1.88
C ASP A 365 25.99 41.42 -1.43
N PRO A 366 27.23 41.52 -1.96
CA PRO A 366 28.34 40.66 -1.56
C PRO A 366 28.79 40.81 -0.10
N GLU A 367 28.46 41.92 0.56
CA GLU A 367 28.83 42.20 1.96
C GLU A 367 27.66 41.97 2.93
N ILE A 368 26.56 41.40 2.45
CA ILE A 368 25.36 41.19 3.26
C ILE A 368 25.60 40.30 4.48
N SER A 369 25.07 40.71 5.63
CA SER A 369 25.11 39.87 6.83
C SER A 369 24.19 38.65 6.69
N SER A 370 24.52 37.57 7.41
CA SER A 370 23.71 36.36 7.46
C SER A 370 22.28 36.64 7.95
N GLU A 371 22.11 37.54 8.93
CA GLU A 371 20.79 37.92 9.45
C GLU A 371 19.96 38.67 8.41
N GLN A 372 20.55 39.63 7.69
CA GLN A 372 19.84 40.40 6.68
C GLN A 372 19.46 39.53 5.48
N ALA A 373 20.37 38.66 5.01
CA ALA A 373 20.08 37.70 3.95
C ALA A 373 18.91 36.78 4.33
N LEU A 374 18.89 36.27 5.56
CA LEU A 374 17.82 35.42 6.07
C LEU A 374 16.50 36.19 6.21
N ALA A 375 16.52 37.42 6.69
CA ALA A 375 15.35 38.28 6.81
C ALA A 375 14.71 38.55 5.44
N ASN A 376 15.51 38.91 4.44
CA ASN A 376 15.07 39.12 3.06
C ASN A 376 14.42 37.85 2.47
N PHE A 377 15.06 36.69 2.66
CA PHE A 377 14.52 35.42 2.19
C PHE A 377 13.18 35.05 2.89
N ASN A 378 13.13 35.18 4.21
CA ASN A 378 11.93 34.86 5.00
C ASN A 378 10.75 35.79 4.66
N TYR A 379 11.03 37.07 4.40
CA TYR A 379 10.02 38.05 3.99
C TYR A 379 9.30 37.61 2.71
N TYR A 380 10.07 37.30 1.65
CA TYR A 380 9.53 36.90 0.36
C TYR A 380 8.88 35.51 0.41
N SER A 381 9.56 34.52 0.98
CA SER A 381 9.07 33.12 1.02
C SER A 381 7.76 32.99 1.78
N THR A 382 7.59 33.67 2.92
CA THR A 382 6.36 33.64 3.72
C THR A 382 5.18 34.21 2.94
N ARG A 383 5.37 35.34 2.24
CA ARG A 383 4.33 35.97 1.42
C ARG A 383 4.00 35.12 0.19
N PHE A 384 5.01 34.53 -0.44
CA PHE A 384 4.82 33.60 -1.54
C PHE A 384 4.00 32.38 -1.14
N GLU A 385 4.34 31.72 -0.01
CA GLU A 385 3.61 30.58 0.54
C GLU A 385 2.16 30.94 0.89
N LYS A 386 1.94 32.13 1.48
CA LYS A 386 0.60 32.64 1.77
C LYS A 386 -0.23 32.83 0.50
N ILE A 387 0.31 33.52 -0.51
CA ILE A 387 -0.36 33.74 -1.81
C ILE A 387 -0.67 32.40 -2.49
N TYR A 388 0.27 31.46 -2.47
CA TYR A 388 0.08 30.12 -3.03
C TYR A 388 -1.08 29.39 -2.34
N SER A 389 -1.10 29.42 -1.01
CA SER A 389 -2.13 28.77 -0.19
C SER A 389 -3.51 29.37 -0.47
N GLU A 390 -3.64 30.69 -0.46
CA GLU A 390 -4.89 31.42 -0.74
C GLU A 390 -5.44 31.25 -2.17
N CYS A 391 -4.60 30.84 -3.12
CA CYS A 391 -4.99 30.68 -4.51
C CYS A 391 -5.24 29.22 -4.89
N PHE A 392 -4.51 28.28 -4.29
CA PHE A 392 -4.52 26.89 -4.76
C PHE A 392 -4.87 25.85 -3.70
N LEU A 393 -4.91 26.19 -2.41
CA LEU A 393 -5.29 25.22 -1.37
C LEU A 393 -6.76 25.43 -0.99
N GLU A 394 -7.56 24.41 -1.25
CA GLU A 394 -8.95 24.35 -0.80
C GLU A 394 -9.18 23.05 -0.04
N THR A 395 -9.85 23.17 1.11
CA THR A 395 -10.34 22.03 1.87
C THR A 395 -11.60 21.52 1.20
N MET A 396 -11.53 20.34 0.59
CA MET A 396 -12.70 19.68 0.01
C MET A 396 -13.15 18.56 0.92
N ASN A 397 -14.42 18.61 1.31
CA ASN A 397 -15.09 17.47 1.93
C ASN A 397 -15.49 16.51 0.81
N PHE A 398 -14.84 15.37 0.73
CA PHE A 398 -15.26 14.31 -0.18
C PHE A 398 -16.56 13.70 0.34
N ASN A 399 -17.70 14.08 -0.26
CA ASN A 399 -18.87 13.22 -0.23
C ASN A 399 -18.52 11.99 -1.06
N SER A 400 -18.34 10.85 -0.40
CA SER A 400 -18.12 9.56 -1.06
C SER A 400 -19.37 9.21 -1.87
N ASN A 401 -19.42 9.65 -3.12
CA ASN A 401 -20.35 9.12 -4.11
C ASN A 401 -19.92 7.69 -4.41
N ARG A 402 -20.38 6.76 -3.57
CA ARG A 402 -20.22 5.30 -3.68
C ARG A 402 -20.98 4.79 -4.90
N ASN A 403 -20.48 5.09 -6.09
CA ASN A 403 -20.98 4.51 -7.32
C ASN A 403 -20.41 3.09 -7.47
N PHE A 404 -21.22 2.12 -7.06
CA PHE A 404 -20.98 0.69 -7.24
C PHE A 404 -21.09 0.27 -8.71
N ILE A 405 -19.94 0.15 -9.40
CA ILE A 405 -19.73 -0.87 -10.45
C ILE A 405 -18.29 -1.38 -10.32
N ARG A 406 -18.11 -2.55 -9.68
CA ARG A 406 -16.79 -3.11 -9.31
C ARG A 406 -15.87 -3.55 -10.46
N LYS A 407 -16.25 -3.36 -11.74
CA LYS A 407 -15.32 -3.37 -12.89
C LYS A 407 -15.83 -2.38 -13.96
N PRO A 408 -15.09 -1.31 -14.33
CA PRO A 408 -15.60 -0.26 -15.22
C PRO A 408 -16.00 -0.71 -16.63
N TRP A 409 -15.56 -1.91 -17.04
CA TRP A 409 -15.88 -2.52 -18.33
C TRP A 409 -17.08 -3.49 -18.27
N MET A 410 -17.61 -3.78 -17.07
CA MET A 410 -18.76 -4.67 -16.88
C MET A 410 -20.06 -3.89 -17.02
N SER A 411 -20.80 -4.15 -18.10
CA SER A 411 -22.13 -3.56 -18.30
C SER A 411 -23.22 -4.38 -17.60
N LEU A 412 -24.35 -3.74 -17.30
CA LEU A 412 -25.55 -4.40 -16.77
C LEU A 412 -26.02 -5.56 -17.68
N ALA A 413 -25.88 -5.40 -19.00
CA ALA A 413 -26.19 -6.45 -19.97
C ALA A 413 -25.29 -7.68 -19.81
N LEU A 414 -23.98 -7.50 -19.58
CA LEU A 414 -23.04 -8.61 -19.34
C LEU A 414 -23.31 -9.32 -18.01
N ALA A 415 -23.71 -8.57 -16.98
CA ALA A 415 -24.13 -9.13 -15.70
C ALA A 415 -25.38 -10.02 -15.85
N LYS A 416 -26.40 -9.52 -16.57
CA LYS A 416 -27.62 -10.30 -16.91
C LYS A 416 -27.30 -11.55 -17.75
N SER A 417 -26.40 -11.44 -18.74
CA SER A 417 -25.95 -12.62 -19.51
C SER A 417 -25.20 -13.65 -18.66
N SER A 418 -24.43 -13.22 -17.65
CA SER A 418 -23.78 -14.15 -16.70
C SER A 418 -24.79 -14.97 -15.91
N GLN A 419 -25.89 -14.36 -15.49
CA GLN A 419 -27.00 -15.05 -14.82
C GLN A 419 -27.67 -16.09 -15.74
N THR A 420 -27.87 -15.77 -17.03
CA THR A 420 -28.42 -16.72 -18.02
C THR A 420 -27.52 -17.93 -18.23
N LYS A 421 -26.20 -17.74 -18.28
CA LYS A 421 -25.22 -18.85 -18.31
C LYS A 421 -25.36 -19.74 -17.06
N ASN A 422 -25.55 -19.16 -15.88
CA ASN A 422 -25.74 -19.93 -14.64
C ASN A 422 -27.04 -20.75 -14.69
N LYS A 423 -28.14 -20.18 -15.20
CA LYS A 423 -29.42 -20.91 -15.41
C LYS A 423 -29.25 -22.14 -16.32
N LEU A 424 -28.52 -22.00 -17.43
CA LEU A 424 -28.23 -23.11 -18.35
C LEU A 424 -27.32 -24.18 -17.71
N CYS A 425 -26.40 -23.78 -16.83
CA CYS A 425 -25.56 -24.71 -16.08
C CYS A 425 -26.39 -25.57 -15.12
N VAL A 426 -27.31 -24.95 -14.38
CA VAL A 426 -28.24 -25.64 -13.48
C VAL A 426 -29.12 -26.62 -14.26
N LYS A 427 -29.68 -26.20 -15.41
CA LYS A 427 -30.46 -27.07 -16.29
C LYS A 427 -29.65 -28.29 -16.77
N LYS A 428 -28.40 -28.10 -17.18
CA LYS A 428 -27.49 -29.19 -17.57
C LYS A 428 -27.23 -30.16 -16.42
N VAL A 429 -26.98 -29.66 -15.21
CA VAL A 429 -26.69 -30.49 -14.03
C VAL A 429 -27.94 -31.27 -13.59
N GLY A 430 -29.12 -30.65 -13.59
CA GLY A 430 -30.39 -31.29 -13.22
C GLY A 430 -30.87 -32.38 -14.19
N LEU A 431 -30.37 -32.37 -15.43
CA LEU A 431 -30.67 -33.37 -16.47
C LEU A 431 -29.61 -34.47 -16.58
N ARG A 432 -28.61 -34.50 -15.69
CA ARG A 432 -27.54 -35.51 -15.74
C ARG A 432 -28.13 -36.91 -15.57
N GLY A 433 -27.91 -37.79 -16.57
CA GLY A 433 -28.48 -39.14 -16.62
C GLY A 433 -29.94 -39.22 -17.08
N LYS A 434 -30.53 -38.12 -17.55
CA LYS A 434 -31.92 -38.05 -18.07
C LYS A 434 -31.93 -37.71 -19.57
N ALA A 435 -33.05 -37.99 -20.24
CA ALA A 435 -33.29 -37.51 -21.62
C ALA A 435 -33.19 -35.97 -21.68
N GLY A 436 -32.55 -35.44 -22.73
CA GLY A 436 -32.30 -34.00 -22.91
C GLY A 436 -31.00 -33.46 -22.29
N TYR A 437 -30.16 -34.32 -21.68
CA TYR A 437 -28.84 -33.92 -21.15
C TYR A 437 -27.90 -33.34 -22.21
N GLU A 438 -27.76 -34.00 -23.36
CA GLU A 438 -26.83 -33.56 -24.40
C GLU A 438 -27.26 -32.23 -25.03
N GLU A 439 -28.56 -32.00 -25.21
CA GLU A 439 -29.11 -30.71 -25.68
C GLU A 439 -28.84 -29.58 -24.68
N ALA A 440 -29.07 -29.82 -23.38
CA ALA A 440 -28.80 -28.84 -22.33
C ALA A 440 -27.29 -28.55 -22.16
N LYS A 441 -26.44 -29.56 -22.39
CA LYS A 441 -24.98 -29.43 -22.39
C LYS A 441 -24.49 -28.59 -23.57
N ILE A 442 -24.97 -28.87 -24.79
CA ILE A 442 -24.64 -28.10 -25.99
C ILE A 442 -25.10 -26.63 -25.84
N ALA A 443 -26.32 -26.41 -25.33
CA ALA A 443 -26.83 -25.06 -25.09
C ALA A 443 -25.98 -24.27 -24.07
N TYR A 444 -25.58 -24.91 -22.97
CA TYR A 444 -24.68 -24.29 -21.98
C TYR A 444 -23.29 -23.97 -22.56
N GLU A 445 -22.69 -24.90 -23.30
CA GLU A 445 -21.35 -24.72 -23.87
C GLU A 445 -21.31 -23.61 -24.92
N ASN A 446 -22.31 -23.56 -25.80
CA ASN A 446 -22.46 -22.50 -26.81
C ASN A 446 -22.66 -21.13 -26.15
N TYR A 447 -23.57 -21.02 -25.19
CA TYR A 447 -23.84 -19.76 -24.49
C TYR A 447 -22.62 -19.30 -23.68
N ARG A 448 -21.92 -20.22 -23.01
CA ARG A 448 -20.67 -19.92 -22.28
C ARG A 448 -19.56 -19.45 -23.23
N ALA A 449 -19.46 -19.99 -24.45
CA ALA A 449 -18.49 -19.52 -25.44
C ALA A 449 -18.80 -18.09 -25.88
N GLN A 450 -20.05 -17.81 -26.27
CA GLN A 450 -20.50 -16.48 -26.68
C GLN A 450 -20.32 -15.42 -25.59
N LEU A 451 -20.73 -15.73 -24.35
CA LEU A 451 -20.56 -14.80 -23.22
C LEU A 451 -19.08 -14.51 -22.93
N ARG A 452 -18.20 -15.52 -23.01
CA ARG A 452 -16.76 -15.30 -22.85
C ARG A 452 -16.20 -14.36 -23.92
N ASP A 453 -16.67 -14.49 -25.17
CA ASP A 453 -16.26 -13.61 -26.26
C ASP A 453 -16.77 -12.16 -26.05
N LEU A 454 -18.01 -11.98 -25.59
CA LEU A 454 -18.58 -10.66 -25.29
C LEU A 454 -17.86 -9.97 -24.12
N ILE A 455 -17.61 -10.68 -23.02
CA ILE A 455 -16.83 -10.16 -21.88
C ILE A 455 -15.44 -9.74 -22.36
N ARG A 456 -14.80 -10.54 -23.22
CA ARG A 456 -13.50 -10.23 -23.80
C ARG A 456 -13.56 -8.96 -24.66
N ILE A 457 -14.53 -8.83 -25.56
CA ILE A 457 -14.68 -7.66 -26.45
C ILE A 457 -14.91 -6.39 -25.62
N ALA A 458 -15.75 -6.45 -24.59
CA ALA A 458 -16.02 -5.30 -23.71
C ALA A 458 -14.75 -4.86 -22.95
N PHE A 459 -14.00 -5.82 -22.42
CA PHE A 459 -12.71 -5.58 -21.78
C PHE A 459 -11.70 -4.95 -22.74
N GLU A 460 -11.54 -5.50 -23.95
CA GLU A 460 -10.63 -5.00 -24.98
C GLU A 460 -11.01 -3.57 -25.42
N ASN A 461 -12.29 -3.31 -25.67
CA ASN A 461 -12.78 -1.99 -26.11
C ASN A 461 -12.59 -0.92 -25.03
N TYR A 462 -12.84 -1.24 -23.76
CA TYR A 462 -12.65 -0.32 -22.66
C TYR A 462 -11.21 0.21 -22.59
N PHE A 463 -10.24 -0.70 -22.63
CA PHE A 463 -8.84 -0.32 -22.55
C PHE A 463 -8.30 0.27 -23.85
N LYS A 464 -8.81 -0.15 -25.02
CA LYS A 464 -8.48 0.49 -26.31
C LYS A 464 -8.86 1.97 -26.29
N LYS A 465 -10.08 2.30 -25.83
CA LYS A 465 -10.52 3.70 -25.63
C LYS A 465 -9.61 4.46 -24.65
N ARG A 466 -9.21 3.84 -23.54
CA ARG A 466 -8.27 4.48 -22.58
C ARG A 466 -6.89 4.76 -23.20
N PHE A 467 -6.36 3.85 -24.02
CA PHE A 467 -5.10 4.11 -24.73
C PHE A 467 -5.26 5.18 -25.82
N ASP A 468 -6.39 5.21 -26.53
CA ASP A 468 -6.70 6.26 -27.51
C ASP A 468 -6.75 7.64 -26.85
N ASN A 469 -7.31 7.73 -25.63
CA ASN A 469 -7.34 8.96 -24.83
C ASN A 469 -5.96 9.38 -24.26
N CYS A 470 -4.96 8.51 -24.34
CA CYS A 470 -3.59 8.76 -23.85
C CYS A 470 -2.57 8.95 -24.98
N LYS A 471 -3.03 9.18 -26.22
CA LYS A 471 -2.15 9.37 -27.39
C LYS A 471 -1.15 10.51 -27.12
N GLY A 472 0.14 10.19 -27.23
CA GLY A 472 1.25 11.13 -27.00
C GLY A 472 1.85 11.11 -25.58
N ASP A 473 1.19 10.50 -24.59
CA ASP A 473 1.69 10.42 -23.21
C ASP A 473 2.07 8.99 -22.82
N LEU A 474 3.37 8.70 -22.90
CA LEU A 474 3.94 7.40 -22.57
C LEU A 474 3.76 7.05 -21.08
N LYS A 475 3.77 8.04 -20.18
CA LYS A 475 3.67 7.85 -18.73
C LYS A 475 2.25 7.43 -18.33
N LYS A 476 1.22 8.07 -18.89
CA LYS A 476 -0.18 7.66 -18.71
C LYS A 476 -0.45 6.29 -19.32
N SER A 477 0.08 6.03 -20.52
CA SER A 477 0.02 4.70 -21.13
C SER A 477 0.66 3.64 -20.24
N TRP A 478 1.77 3.98 -19.56
CA TRP A 478 2.45 3.06 -18.65
C TRP A 478 1.72 2.84 -17.34
N LYS A 479 0.95 3.83 -16.87
CA LYS A 479 0.01 3.66 -15.75
C LYS A 479 -1.07 2.63 -16.09
N ILE A 480 -1.72 2.76 -17.24
CA ILE A 480 -2.73 1.80 -17.72
C ILE A 480 -2.14 0.39 -17.84
N LEU A 481 -0.91 0.28 -18.34
CA LEU A 481 -0.22 -1.01 -18.47
C LEU A 481 0.14 -1.63 -17.12
N ASN A 482 0.52 -0.85 -16.11
CA ASN A 482 0.75 -1.39 -14.77
C ASN A 482 -0.56 -1.81 -14.08
N GLU A 483 -1.65 -1.07 -14.30
CA GLU A 483 -3.01 -1.47 -13.88
C GLU A 483 -3.40 -2.83 -14.47
N MET A 484 -3.19 -3.03 -15.79
CA MET A 484 -3.44 -4.31 -16.46
C MET A 484 -2.61 -5.47 -15.95
N ARG A 485 -1.39 -5.18 -15.47
CA ARG A 485 -0.47 -6.21 -14.98
C ARG A 485 -0.75 -6.66 -13.56
N HIS A 486 -1.76 -6.07 -12.91
CA HIS A 486 -1.99 -6.21 -11.47
C HIS A 486 -0.72 -5.94 -10.67
N LYS A 487 0.18 -5.09 -11.20
CA LYS A 487 1.36 -4.60 -10.48
C LYS A 487 0.90 -3.50 -9.55
N ARG A 488 0.43 -3.98 -8.43
CA ARG A 488 0.27 -3.29 -7.18
C ARG A 488 1.61 -2.52 -6.84
N ARG A 489 1.58 -1.36 -6.14
CA ARG A 489 2.58 -0.73 -5.23
C ARG A 489 2.29 -0.91 -3.71
N THR A 490 3.11 -1.63 -2.92
CA THR A 490 3.05 -1.54 -1.45
C THR A 490 3.62 -0.21 -1.05
N SER A 491 2.80 0.55 -0.37
CA SER A 491 3.33 1.32 0.73
C SER A 491 2.23 1.40 1.78
N CYS A 492 1.71 0.24 2.19
CA CYS A 492 0.83 0.21 3.34
C CYS A 492 1.67 0.55 4.57
N PHE A 493 1.32 1.67 5.19
CA PHE A 493 1.86 2.06 6.49
C PHE A 493 1.35 1.01 7.49
N PRO A 494 2.16 0.58 8.47
CA PRO A 494 1.74 -0.50 9.35
C PRO A 494 0.49 -0.11 10.14
N ASN A 495 -0.50 -1.00 10.20
CA ASN A 495 -1.71 -0.80 11.01
C ASN A 495 -1.41 -0.89 12.51
N TYR A 496 -0.32 -1.56 12.88
CA TYR A 496 0.19 -1.63 14.24
C TYR A 496 1.72 -1.79 14.23
N ILE A 497 2.37 -1.38 15.32
CA ILE A 497 3.80 -1.63 15.57
C ILE A 497 3.96 -2.37 16.89
N GLU A 498 4.99 -3.22 16.97
CA GLU A 498 5.38 -3.89 18.22
C GLU A 498 6.61 -3.22 18.81
N LEU A 499 6.48 -2.73 20.05
CA LEU A 499 7.57 -2.14 20.81
C LEU A 499 7.57 -2.71 22.22
N ASN A 500 8.70 -3.32 22.62
CA ASN A 500 8.89 -3.91 23.96
C ASN A 500 7.78 -4.91 24.38
N GLY A 501 7.23 -5.67 23.43
CA GLY A 501 6.14 -6.63 23.68
C GLY A 501 4.74 -6.02 23.76
N GLN A 502 4.58 -4.71 23.53
CA GLN A 502 3.28 -4.03 23.44
C GLN A 502 2.91 -3.76 21.98
N CYS A 503 1.64 -3.99 21.64
CA CYS A 503 1.06 -3.69 20.34
C CYS A 503 0.44 -2.29 20.36
N ILE A 504 0.98 -1.38 19.54
CA ILE A 504 0.48 -0.01 19.40
C ILE A 504 -0.29 0.09 18.08
N THR A 505 -1.57 0.45 18.15
CA THR A 505 -2.48 0.55 17.01
C THR A 505 -2.85 2.00 16.65
N ASP A 506 -2.66 2.96 17.56
CA ASP A 506 -2.96 4.38 17.31
C ASP A 506 -1.97 4.98 16.30
N ARG A 507 -2.50 5.44 15.15
CA ARG A 507 -1.71 5.99 14.04
C ARG A 507 -0.87 7.21 14.42
N ARG A 508 -1.35 8.09 15.30
CA ARG A 508 -0.59 9.27 15.74
C ARG A 508 0.60 8.85 16.59
N ILE A 509 0.38 7.91 17.51
CA ILE A 509 1.44 7.36 18.34
C ILE A 509 2.46 6.62 17.46
N ILE A 510 2.01 5.84 16.48
CA ILE A 510 2.88 5.16 15.51
C ILE A 510 3.77 6.19 14.79
N LEU A 511 3.22 7.29 14.28
CA LEU A 511 4.00 8.35 13.61
C LEU A 511 5.04 8.99 14.55
N THR A 512 4.65 9.30 15.79
CA THR A 512 5.58 9.83 16.80
C THR A 512 6.71 8.84 17.09
N LYS A 513 6.40 7.54 17.26
CA LYS A 513 7.40 6.50 17.50
C LYS A 513 8.35 6.31 16.31
N PHE A 514 7.85 6.43 15.07
CA PHE A 514 8.71 6.48 13.89
C PHE A 514 9.65 7.69 13.93
N ASN A 515 9.15 8.88 14.28
CA ASN A 515 9.98 10.08 14.32
C ASN A 515 11.06 9.98 15.40
N GLU A 516 10.68 9.61 16.63
CA GLU A 516 11.60 9.35 17.74
C GLU A 516 12.65 8.30 17.38
N TYR A 517 12.27 7.22 16.69
CA TYR A 517 13.21 6.21 16.26
C TYR A 517 14.21 6.78 15.25
N PHE A 518 13.73 7.46 14.20
CA PHE A 518 14.59 7.98 13.13
C PHE A 518 15.55 9.07 13.60
N THR A 519 15.15 9.95 14.52
CA THR A 519 16.06 10.96 15.07
C THR A 519 17.12 10.38 16.02
N ASN A 520 16.83 9.24 16.66
CA ASN A 520 17.73 8.63 17.63
C ASN A 520 18.56 7.44 17.09
N ILE A 521 18.53 7.15 15.78
CA ILE A 521 19.31 6.02 15.19
C ILE A 521 20.80 6.13 15.54
N ALA A 522 21.40 7.28 15.29
CA ALA A 522 22.83 7.50 15.53
C ALA A 522 23.19 7.35 17.02
N LYS A 523 22.37 7.94 17.91
CA LYS A 523 22.58 7.88 19.35
C LYS A 523 22.57 6.43 19.85
N LYS A 524 21.55 5.65 19.49
CA LYS A 524 21.43 4.23 19.87
C LYS A 524 22.58 3.36 19.36
N LEU A 525 23.06 3.62 18.13
CA LEU A 525 24.22 2.89 17.60
C LEU A 525 25.52 3.27 18.32
N ASN A 526 25.66 4.53 18.73
CA ASN A 526 26.85 5.03 19.41
C ASN A 526 26.90 4.65 20.90
N GLU A 527 25.77 4.40 21.57
CA GLU A 527 25.71 3.92 22.97
C GLU A 527 26.48 2.60 23.19
N SER A 528 26.68 1.81 22.14
CA SER A 528 27.40 0.53 22.20
C SER A 528 28.93 0.63 22.24
N LYS A 529 29.51 1.85 22.22
CA LYS A 529 30.97 2.08 22.17
C LYS A 529 31.52 2.67 23.46
N SER A 530 32.69 2.19 23.91
CA SER A 530 33.44 2.77 25.03
C SER A 530 34.10 4.09 24.62
N SER A 531 34.35 4.97 25.60
CA SER A 531 34.91 6.31 25.39
C SER A 531 36.38 6.33 24.96
N GLU A 532 37.09 5.20 25.06
CA GLU A 532 38.55 5.04 24.91
C GLU A 532 39.01 4.61 23.50
N ASP A 533 38.09 4.22 22.62
CA ASP A 533 38.45 3.78 21.26
C ASP A 533 38.78 4.99 20.35
N TYR A 534 40.06 5.12 19.99
CA TYR A 534 40.72 6.09 19.10
C TYR A 534 39.81 7.02 18.26
N ARG A 535 39.62 8.26 18.73
CA ARG A 535 38.74 9.28 18.08
C ARG A 535 39.40 10.12 16.98
N ASP A 536 40.69 9.96 16.70
CA ASP A 536 41.40 10.89 15.80
C ASP A 536 41.25 10.49 14.32
N TYR A 537 40.13 10.90 13.71
CA TYR A 537 39.85 10.70 12.28
C TYR A 537 40.83 11.43 11.36
N ARG A 538 41.49 12.50 11.84
CA ARG A 538 42.40 13.32 11.03
C ARG A 538 43.62 12.53 10.54
N LYS A 539 43.99 11.45 11.24
CA LYS A 539 45.06 10.52 10.81
C LYS A 539 44.80 9.89 9.44
N PHE A 540 43.54 9.71 9.08
CA PHE A 540 43.11 9.11 7.80
C PHE A 540 42.90 10.15 6.70
N MET A 541 42.81 11.44 7.06
CA MET A 541 42.65 12.54 6.11
C MET A 541 43.99 12.86 5.44
N LYS A 542 44.33 12.11 4.39
CA LYS A 542 45.52 12.33 3.56
C LYS A 542 45.19 13.23 2.36
N ASN A 543 46.22 13.80 1.75
CA ASN A 543 46.15 14.57 0.50
C ASN A 543 45.12 15.72 0.55
N ARG A 544 45.41 16.73 1.37
CA ARG A 544 44.63 17.98 1.40
C ARG A 544 44.65 18.65 0.02
N ILE A 545 43.51 19.19 -0.40
CA ILE A 545 43.40 19.97 -1.64
C ILE A 545 43.76 21.42 -1.35
N ASP A 546 44.74 21.97 -2.05
CA ASP A 546 45.21 23.33 -1.79
C ASP A 546 44.27 24.37 -2.41
N GLU A 547 43.65 24.08 -3.56
CA GLU A 547 42.65 24.95 -4.16
C GLU A 547 41.41 25.11 -3.26
N THR A 548 40.78 26.28 -3.36
CA THR A 548 39.53 26.59 -2.65
C THR A 548 38.41 26.87 -3.65
N ILE A 549 37.20 26.39 -3.36
CA ILE A 549 36.03 26.66 -4.17
C ILE A 549 35.63 28.15 -4.07
N PHE A 550 35.34 28.74 -5.22
CA PHE A 550 34.67 30.04 -5.32
C PHE A 550 33.24 29.81 -5.83
N PHE A 551 32.30 30.58 -5.30
CA PHE A 551 30.91 30.51 -5.73
C PHE A 551 30.64 31.60 -6.75
N ASP A 552 30.44 31.24 -8.01
CA ASP A 552 30.00 32.21 -9.00
C ASP A 552 28.49 32.46 -8.83
N GLU A 553 28.10 33.73 -8.98
CA GLU A 553 26.72 34.20 -8.85
C GLU A 553 25.72 33.34 -9.64
N ILE A 554 24.54 33.19 -9.06
CA ILE A 554 23.41 32.49 -9.65
C ILE A 554 22.69 33.43 -10.61
N ASP A 555 22.56 33.00 -11.86
CA ASP A 555 21.69 33.68 -12.83
C ASP A 555 20.25 33.14 -12.80
N SER A 556 19.30 34.03 -13.06
CA SER A 556 17.88 33.75 -13.22
C SER A 556 17.60 32.67 -14.29
N CYS A 557 18.38 32.60 -15.38
CA CYS A 557 18.20 31.57 -16.41
C CYS A 557 18.58 30.17 -15.88
N GLU A 558 19.51 30.07 -14.93
CA GLU A 558 19.85 28.79 -14.29
C GLU A 558 18.67 28.26 -13.48
N ILE A 559 18.04 29.14 -12.70
CA ILE A 559 16.85 28.80 -11.91
C ILE A 559 15.71 28.37 -12.83
N GLU A 560 15.48 29.09 -13.93
CA GLU A 560 14.48 28.68 -14.93
C GLU A 560 14.73 27.28 -15.49
N LYS A 561 15.98 26.98 -15.85
CA LYS A 561 16.38 25.66 -16.36
C LYS A 561 16.09 24.57 -15.33
N ILE A 562 16.41 24.81 -14.06
CA ILE A 562 16.13 23.89 -12.96
C ILE A 562 14.61 23.67 -12.78
N ILE A 563 13.83 24.75 -12.77
CA ILE A 563 12.36 24.69 -12.61
C ILE A 563 11.72 23.90 -13.76
N ARG A 564 12.16 24.11 -15.01
CA ARG A 564 11.67 23.35 -16.18
C ARG A 564 11.89 21.83 -16.02
N GLN A 565 13.00 21.44 -15.40
CA GLN A 565 13.38 20.04 -15.18
C GLN A 565 12.74 19.41 -13.92
N LEU A 566 12.00 20.16 -13.10
CA LEU A 566 11.35 19.60 -11.91
C LEU A 566 10.33 18.51 -12.28
N ASN A 567 10.36 17.40 -11.55
CA ASN A 567 9.45 16.28 -11.78
C ASN A 567 8.08 16.53 -11.12
N PRO A 568 6.95 16.39 -11.85
CA PRO A 568 5.62 16.49 -11.25
C PRO A 568 5.38 15.38 -10.22
N GLY A 569 4.91 15.73 -9.02
CA GLY A 569 4.50 14.78 -7.96
C GLY A 569 5.61 14.30 -7.02
N LYS A 570 6.73 15.04 -6.89
CA LYS A 570 7.81 14.76 -5.93
C LYS A 570 8.04 15.89 -4.91
N SER A 571 7.10 16.82 -4.80
CA SER A 571 7.13 17.92 -3.84
C SER A 571 6.09 17.72 -2.76
N SER A 572 6.36 18.30 -1.59
CA SER A 572 5.50 18.19 -0.40
C SER A 572 4.69 19.47 -0.13
N ASP A 573 5.01 20.57 -0.79
CA ASP A 573 4.54 21.92 -0.48
C ASP A 573 3.93 22.61 -1.71
N ILE A 574 4.75 22.94 -2.72
CA ILE A 574 4.36 23.70 -3.90
C ILE A 574 4.33 22.78 -5.11
N SER A 575 3.29 22.90 -5.94
CA SER A 575 3.15 22.13 -7.17
C SER A 575 4.23 22.56 -8.18
N PRO A 576 5.08 21.63 -8.68
CA PRO A 576 6.09 21.97 -9.67
C PRO A 576 5.47 22.45 -10.99
N HIS A 577 4.19 22.15 -11.23
CA HIS A 577 3.46 22.66 -12.38
C HIS A 577 3.26 24.18 -12.30
N ILE A 578 2.85 24.69 -11.13
CA ILE A 578 2.67 26.13 -10.90
C ILE A 578 3.99 26.87 -11.02
N LEU A 579 5.06 26.35 -10.42
CA LEU A 579 6.40 26.94 -10.56
C LEU A 579 6.86 27.01 -12.03
N LYS A 580 6.54 25.99 -12.85
CA LYS A 580 6.87 26.02 -14.28
C LYS A 580 6.12 27.10 -15.05
N LEU A 581 4.85 27.36 -14.72
CA LEU A 581 4.06 28.42 -15.36
C LEU A 581 4.65 29.80 -15.05
N PHE A 582 4.98 30.05 -13.79
CA PHE A 582 5.43 31.37 -13.32
C PHE A 582 6.95 31.54 -13.21
N ARG A 583 7.73 30.60 -13.76
CA ARG A 583 9.20 30.60 -13.65
C ARG A 583 9.84 31.94 -14.05
N GLY A 584 9.37 32.58 -15.12
CA GLY A 584 9.95 33.84 -15.60
C GLY A 584 9.70 35.02 -14.67
N ILE A 585 8.67 34.92 -13.81
CA ILE A 585 8.34 35.95 -12.82
C ILE A 585 9.08 35.67 -11.49
N ILE A 586 9.28 34.39 -11.14
CA ILE A 586 9.86 33.99 -9.85
C ILE A 586 11.39 33.93 -9.88
N SER A 587 11.99 33.50 -11.00
CA SER A 587 13.43 33.24 -11.09
C SER A 587 14.33 34.44 -10.79
N PRO A 588 14.05 35.67 -11.27
CA PRO A 588 14.92 36.82 -10.98
C PRO A 588 15.07 37.09 -9.48
N TYR A 589 13.95 37.11 -8.75
CA TYR A 589 13.94 37.36 -7.30
C TYR A 589 14.59 36.21 -6.52
N LEU A 590 14.35 34.95 -6.93
CA LEU A 590 15.04 33.83 -6.30
C LEU A 590 16.56 33.87 -6.54
N ALA A 591 17.03 34.38 -7.68
CA ALA A 591 18.46 34.53 -7.95
C ALA A 591 19.10 35.52 -6.97
N THR A 592 18.52 36.72 -6.84
CA THR A 592 18.97 37.73 -5.88
C THR A 592 18.98 37.19 -4.44
N LEU A 593 17.88 36.56 -4.01
CA LEU A 593 17.75 36.02 -2.66
C LEU A 593 18.75 34.89 -2.40
N PHE A 594 18.94 33.97 -3.34
CA PHE A 594 19.91 32.88 -3.18
C PHE A 594 21.35 33.38 -3.21
N ASN A 595 21.68 34.38 -4.03
CA ASN A 595 23.01 35.01 -4.00
C ASN A 595 23.27 35.64 -2.63
N ASN A 596 22.32 36.39 -2.09
CA ASN A 596 22.42 36.97 -0.75
C ASN A 596 22.59 35.89 0.34
N CYS A 597 21.84 34.79 0.27
CA CYS A 597 22.04 33.66 1.17
C CYS A 597 23.44 33.05 1.05
N VAL A 598 23.98 32.97 -0.17
CA VAL A 598 25.34 32.47 -0.38
C VAL A 598 26.36 33.43 0.19
N TYR A 599 26.35 34.72 -0.15
CA TYR A 599 27.30 35.72 0.37
C TYR A 599 27.28 35.80 1.89
N GLY A 600 26.09 35.82 2.50
CA GLY A 600 25.92 35.75 3.94
C GLY A 600 26.26 34.38 4.57
N GLY A 601 26.63 33.37 3.77
CA GLY A 601 27.00 32.04 4.26
C GLY A 601 25.88 31.32 5.02
N ILE A 602 24.61 31.59 4.68
CA ILE A 602 23.44 31.14 5.44
C ILE A 602 22.47 30.34 4.57
N PHE A 603 22.06 29.16 5.05
CA PHE A 603 21.02 28.36 4.43
C PHE A 603 19.70 28.52 5.21
N PRO A 604 18.61 29.03 4.60
CA PRO A 604 17.40 29.36 5.34
C PRO A 604 16.76 28.18 6.11
N ASP A 605 16.39 28.40 7.38
CA ASP A 605 15.84 27.37 8.26
C ASP A 605 14.55 26.72 7.72
N ARG A 606 13.67 27.53 7.12
CA ARG A 606 12.42 27.05 6.51
C ARG A 606 12.66 26.02 5.39
N LEU A 607 13.81 26.11 4.71
CA LEU A 607 14.19 25.19 3.64
C LEU A 607 14.80 23.88 4.16
N LYS A 608 15.14 23.79 5.45
CA LYS A 608 15.76 22.61 6.07
C LYS A 608 14.77 21.62 6.67
N ILE A 609 13.52 22.04 6.90
CA ILE A 609 12.46 21.22 7.51
C ILE A 609 12.10 20.05 6.58
N ALA A 610 12.32 18.82 7.04
CA ALA A 610 12.05 17.62 6.27
C ALA A 610 10.74 16.93 6.69
N ARG A 611 9.87 16.64 5.71
CA ARG A 611 8.70 15.80 5.91
C ARG A 611 9.04 14.35 5.55
N VAL A 612 9.11 13.47 6.54
CA VAL A 612 9.62 12.10 6.40
C VAL A 612 8.49 11.11 6.16
N ILE A 613 8.66 10.25 5.16
CA ILE A 613 7.80 9.09 4.89
C ILE A 613 8.56 7.80 5.24
N PRO A 614 8.03 6.94 6.12
CA PRO A 614 8.62 5.63 6.38
C PRO A 614 8.39 4.71 5.19
N LEU A 615 9.46 4.28 4.54
CA LEU A 615 9.43 3.33 3.43
C LEU A 615 9.86 1.94 3.91
N PHE A 616 8.95 0.97 3.85
CA PHE A 616 9.26 -0.42 4.22
C PHE A 616 10.35 -1.00 3.31
N LYS A 617 11.35 -1.67 3.89
CA LYS A 617 12.45 -2.31 3.15
C LYS A 617 12.18 -3.81 2.96
N THR A 618 12.22 -4.59 4.03
CA THR A 618 12.12 -6.06 4.06
C THR A 618 11.91 -6.54 5.50
N GLY A 619 11.38 -7.75 5.71
CA GLY A 619 11.23 -8.36 7.04
C GLY A 619 9.82 -8.26 7.59
N ASP A 620 9.67 -8.17 8.90
CA ASP A 620 8.38 -7.93 9.54
C ASP A 620 7.98 -6.45 9.45
N ARG A 621 6.71 -6.19 9.11
CA ARG A 621 6.13 -4.84 8.98
C ARG A 621 5.79 -4.22 10.34
N SER A 622 5.60 -5.02 11.39
CA SER A 622 5.39 -4.49 12.74
C SER A 622 6.65 -3.81 13.31
N ASN A 623 7.83 -4.15 12.79
CA ASN A 623 9.12 -3.71 13.31
C ASN A 623 9.62 -2.43 12.61
N ILE A 624 9.71 -1.35 13.38
CA ILE A 624 10.13 -0.01 12.92
C ILE A 624 11.53 -0.01 12.27
N SER A 625 12.44 -0.88 12.71
CA SER A 625 13.82 -0.93 12.19
C SER A 625 13.90 -1.34 10.71
N ASN A 626 12.87 -2.03 10.21
CA ASN A 626 12.72 -2.47 8.83
C ASN A 626 12.27 -1.35 7.86
N TYR A 627 12.06 -0.13 8.37
CA TYR A 627 11.70 1.04 7.58
C TYR A 627 12.90 1.96 7.33
N ARG A 628 12.84 2.69 6.21
CA ARG A 628 13.78 3.75 5.83
C ARG A 628 13.08 5.12 5.91
N PRO A 629 13.70 6.14 6.51
CA PRO A 629 13.16 7.49 6.48
C PRO A 629 13.41 8.12 5.11
N ILE A 630 12.38 8.43 4.32
CA ILE A 630 12.52 9.21 3.09
C ILE A 630 12.11 10.66 3.35
N SER A 631 13.08 11.57 3.30
CA SER A 631 12.90 13.01 3.52
C SER A 631 12.35 13.70 2.28
N LEU A 632 11.18 14.31 2.39
CA LEU A 632 10.64 15.25 1.42
C LEU A 632 10.96 16.68 1.86
N LEU A 633 11.89 17.30 1.14
CA LEU A 633 12.26 18.70 1.34
C LEU A 633 11.39 19.65 0.52
N PRO A 634 11.23 20.92 0.96
CA PRO A 634 10.57 21.99 0.22
C PRO A 634 11.12 22.14 -1.21
N VAL A 635 10.29 22.56 -2.16
CA VAL A 635 10.74 22.68 -3.56
C VAL A 635 11.82 23.74 -3.72
N LEU A 636 11.68 24.88 -3.03
CA LEU A 636 12.69 25.94 -3.05
C LEU A 636 14.04 25.44 -2.51
N SER A 637 14.01 24.57 -1.49
CA SER A 637 15.20 23.89 -0.96
C SER A 637 15.88 23.06 -2.05
N LYS A 638 15.12 22.25 -2.80
CA LYS A 638 15.66 21.44 -3.91
C LYS A 638 16.22 22.26 -5.06
N ILE A 639 15.68 23.45 -5.32
CA ILE A 639 16.22 24.36 -6.33
C ILE A 639 17.58 24.89 -5.86
N PHE A 640 17.64 25.40 -4.63
CA PHE A 640 18.87 25.97 -4.07
C PHE A 640 19.97 24.90 -3.94
N GLU A 641 19.64 23.73 -3.40
CA GLU A 641 20.57 22.61 -3.29
C GLU A 641 21.13 22.17 -4.65
N LYS A 642 20.34 22.24 -5.74
CA LYS A 642 20.83 21.89 -7.09
C LYS A 642 21.88 22.88 -7.61
N LEU A 643 21.72 24.16 -7.32
CA LEU A 643 22.68 25.20 -7.69
C LEU A 643 24.01 24.96 -6.96
N ILE A 644 23.94 24.79 -5.63
CA ILE A 644 25.10 24.48 -4.78
C ILE A 644 25.76 23.18 -5.24
N HIS A 645 24.97 22.12 -5.49
CA HIS A 645 25.47 20.84 -5.98
C HIS A 645 26.19 20.98 -7.32
N GLY A 646 25.66 21.79 -8.25
CA GLY A 646 26.30 22.04 -9.55
C GLY A 646 27.71 22.63 -9.40
N ARG A 647 27.84 23.66 -8.56
CA ARG A 647 29.13 24.31 -8.26
C ARG A 647 30.09 23.35 -7.54
N LEU A 648 29.62 22.63 -6.51
CA LEU A 648 30.42 21.65 -5.77
C LEU A 648 30.96 20.56 -6.68
N VAL A 649 30.10 19.92 -7.49
CA VAL A 649 30.54 18.84 -8.40
C VAL A 649 31.54 19.36 -9.42
N SER A 650 31.33 20.55 -9.98
CA SER A 650 32.29 21.15 -10.92
C SER A 650 33.69 21.32 -10.30
N PHE A 651 33.76 21.79 -9.05
CA PHE A 651 35.01 21.93 -8.32
C PHE A 651 35.64 20.56 -7.99
N LEU A 652 34.86 19.62 -7.48
CA LEU A 652 35.33 18.29 -7.10
C LEU A 652 35.86 17.49 -8.30
N ASP A 653 35.21 17.60 -9.46
CA ASP A 653 35.64 16.96 -10.70
C ASP A 653 36.91 17.63 -11.26
N LYS A 654 37.00 18.97 -11.23
CA LYS A 654 38.19 19.72 -11.65
C LYS A 654 39.44 19.30 -10.87
N ASN A 655 39.30 19.14 -9.55
CA ASN A 655 40.41 18.78 -8.65
C ASN A 655 40.53 17.27 -8.40
N LYS A 656 39.72 16.43 -9.09
CA LYS A 656 39.73 14.96 -8.99
C LYS A 656 39.66 14.45 -7.54
N VAL A 657 38.86 15.11 -6.70
CA VAL A 657 38.78 14.84 -5.25
C VAL A 657 38.18 13.47 -4.94
N ILE A 658 37.10 13.10 -5.64
CA ILE A 658 36.38 11.86 -5.37
C ILE A 658 37.20 10.67 -5.90
N TYR A 659 37.37 9.66 -5.05
CA TYR A 659 38.08 8.44 -5.38
C TYR A 659 37.59 7.80 -6.69
N ARG A 660 38.54 7.45 -7.58
CA ARG A 660 38.26 6.98 -8.94
C ARG A 660 37.37 5.72 -9.03
N LYS A 661 37.45 4.80 -8.05
CA LYS A 661 36.61 3.59 -8.00
C LYS A 661 35.39 3.75 -7.07
N GLN A 662 34.97 4.99 -6.82
CA GLN A 662 33.62 5.31 -6.35
C GLN A 662 32.71 5.49 -7.56
N PHE A 663 31.72 4.62 -7.69
CA PHE A 663 30.78 4.59 -8.83
C PHE A 663 29.36 5.03 -8.45
N GLY A 664 29.04 5.07 -7.16
CA GLY A 664 27.72 5.48 -6.67
C GLY A 664 27.52 6.99 -6.76
N PHE A 665 26.30 7.44 -7.08
CA PHE A 665 25.89 8.85 -7.11
C PHE A 665 26.75 9.81 -7.96
N ARG A 666 27.55 9.30 -8.91
CA ARG A 666 28.36 10.13 -9.80
C ARG A 666 27.81 10.16 -11.22
N LYS A 667 27.96 11.30 -11.89
CA LYS A 667 27.64 11.45 -13.31
C LYS A 667 28.57 10.55 -14.13
N GLN A 668 28.06 9.97 -15.22
CA GLN A 668 28.80 9.05 -16.12
C GLN A 668 29.28 7.72 -15.48
N HIS A 669 29.04 7.48 -14.20
CA HIS A 669 29.25 6.17 -13.57
C HIS A 669 27.96 5.36 -13.50
N SER A 670 28.08 4.02 -13.44
CA SER A 670 26.95 3.10 -13.37
C SER A 670 27.30 1.88 -12.54
N THR A 671 26.29 1.12 -12.12
CA THR A 671 26.49 -0.17 -11.44
C THR A 671 27.28 -1.16 -12.30
N ILE A 672 27.15 -1.07 -13.63
CA ILE A 672 27.85 -1.94 -14.59
C ILE A 672 29.36 -1.64 -14.59
N HIS A 673 29.77 -0.37 -14.47
CA HIS A 673 31.19 -0.02 -14.39
C HIS A 673 31.86 -0.60 -13.13
N ALA A 674 31.17 -0.55 -11.98
CA ALA A 674 31.63 -1.17 -10.74
C ALA A 674 31.75 -2.69 -10.86
N LEU A 675 30.76 -3.34 -11.48
CA LEU A 675 30.77 -4.78 -11.74
C LEU A 675 31.93 -5.21 -12.65
N HIS A 676 32.17 -4.48 -13.74
CA HIS A 676 33.33 -4.72 -14.61
C HIS A 676 34.63 -4.58 -13.83
N SER A 677 34.81 -3.48 -13.09
CA SER A 677 36.02 -3.28 -12.28
C SER A 677 36.25 -4.41 -11.27
N ALA A 678 35.19 -4.95 -10.67
CA ALA A 678 35.27 -6.05 -9.72
C ALA A 678 35.66 -7.36 -10.40
N VAL A 679 34.94 -7.73 -11.47
CA VAL A 679 35.19 -8.97 -12.19
C VAL A 679 36.55 -8.96 -12.87
N THR A 680 36.97 -7.86 -13.49
CA THR A 680 38.31 -7.72 -14.09
C THR A 680 39.40 -7.90 -13.04
N GLN A 681 39.24 -7.34 -11.85
CA GLN A 681 40.23 -7.54 -10.78
C GLN A 681 40.31 -9.01 -10.38
N VAL A 682 39.16 -9.68 -10.22
CA VAL A 682 39.13 -11.09 -9.86
C VAL A 682 39.78 -11.96 -10.94
N VAL A 683 39.40 -11.74 -12.21
CA VAL A 683 39.93 -12.50 -13.35
C VAL A 683 41.44 -12.30 -13.48
N ASN A 684 41.95 -11.07 -13.33
CA ASN A 684 43.38 -10.81 -13.41
C ASN A 684 44.16 -11.53 -12.30
N GLY A 685 43.67 -11.53 -11.06
CA GLY A 685 44.31 -12.26 -9.97
C GLY A 685 44.30 -13.78 -10.20
N LEU A 686 43.17 -14.33 -10.67
CA LEU A 686 43.08 -15.76 -11.02
C LEU A 686 44.02 -16.15 -12.17
N ASN A 687 44.16 -15.30 -13.20
CA ASN A 687 45.09 -15.53 -14.31
C ASN A 687 46.56 -15.49 -13.87
N ASN A 688 46.87 -14.73 -12.83
CA ASN A 688 48.19 -14.68 -12.20
C ASN A 688 48.44 -15.83 -11.20
N ASN A 689 47.51 -16.79 -11.08
CA ASN A 689 47.53 -17.87 -10.10
C ASN A 689 47.57 -17.38 -8.63
N GLU A 690 47.03 -16.20 -8.35
CA GLU A 690 46.92 -15.64 -7.00
C GLU A 690 45.67 -16.16 -6.28
N ALA A 691 45.72 -16.20 -4.94
CA ALA A 691 44.54 -16.39 -4.10
C ALA A 691 43.76 -15.06 -4.02
N VAL A 692 42.53 -15.06 -4.51
CA VAL A 692 41.71 -13.85 -4.66
C VAL A 692 40.49 -13.91 -3.74
N PHE A 693 40.29 -12.87 -2.94
CA PHE A 693 39.16 -12.75 -2.03
C PHE A 693 38.38 -11.48 -2.29
N GLY A 694 37.05 -11.56 -2.19
CA GLY A 694 36.16 -10.41 -2.11
C GLY A 694 35.48 -10.36 -0.75
N VAL A 695 35.59 -9.25 -0.04
CA VAL A 695 34.83 -8.98 1.20
C VAL A 695 33.82 -7.87 0.92
N TYR A 696 32.58 -8.14 1.28
CA TYR A 696 31.40 -7.32 1.01
C TYR A 696 30.87 -6.81 2.35
N LEU A 697 31.06 -5.52 2.61
CA LEU A 697 30.72 -4.88 3.87
C LEU A 697 29.37 -4.15 3.74
N ASP A 698 28.47 -4.37 4.70
CA ASP A 698 27.17 -3.69 4.79
C ASP A 698 27.20 -2.68 5.95
N PHE A 699 27.02 -1.39 5.67
CA PHE A 699 26.95 -0.37 6.72
C PHE A 699 25.56 -0.31 7.36
N SER A 700 25.53 -0.23 8.68
CA SER A 700 24.31 -0.03 9.47
C SER A 700 23.86 1.42 9.39
N LYS A 701 22.81 1.70 8.59
CA LYS A 701 22.14 3.01 8.51
C LYS A 701 23.11 4.19 8.23
N ALA A 702 24.05 3.98 7.30
CA ALA A 702 25.20 4.86 7.06
C ALA A 702 24.87 6.36 6.87
N PHE A 703 23.78 6.67 6.17
CA PHE A 703 23.33 8.04 5.94
C PHE A 703 22.86 8.74 7.23
N ASP A 704 22.33 7.98 8.18
CA ASP A 704 21.71 8.48 9.40
C ASP A 704 22.76 8.68 10.53
N THR A 705 23.98 8.17 10.37
CA THR A 705 25.03 8.17 11.41
C THR A 705 26.13 9.22 11.23
N ILE A 706 26.11 9.97 10.12
CA ILE A 706 27.16 10.95 9.76
C ILE A 706 27.26 12.05 10.83
N GLN A 707 28.45 12.25 11.39
CA GLN A 707 28.70 13.34 12.34
C GLN A 707 28.99 14.64 11.59
N HIS A 708 28.25 15.71 11.91
CA HIS A 708 28.33 16.98 11.16
C HIS A 708 29.68 17.67 11.33
N ASN A 709 30.26 17.68 12.53
CA ASN A 709 31.57 18.27 12.80
C ASN A 709 32.69 17.58 11.97
N ILE A 710 32.72 16.25 11.95
CA ILE A 710 33.69 15.47 11.14
C ILE A 710 33.48 15.76 9.66
N LEU A 711 32.23 15.81 9.20
CA LEU A 711 31.92 16.13 7.82
C LEU A 711 32.46 17.52 7.44
N LEU A 712 32.23 18.55 8.25
CA LEU A 712 32.69 19.91 7.99
C LEU A 712 34.23 20.00 7.93
N ASP A 713 34.94 19.34 8.84
CA ASP A 713 36.40 19.23 8.79
C ASP A 713 36.88 18.56 7.48
N LYS A 714 36.19 17.52 7.02
CA LYS A 714 36.49 16.87 5.73
C LYS A 714 36.21 17.78 4.54
N LEU A 715 35.14 18.57 4.56
CA LEU A 715 34.84 19.53 3.50
C LEU A 715 35.96 20.59 3.39
N GLU A 716 36.43 21.12 4.52
CA GLU A 716 37.58 22.03 4.57
C GLU A 716 38.82 21.39 3.91
N HIS A 717 39.12 20.14 4.28
CA HIS A 717 40.28 19.42 3.77
C HIS A 717 40.21 19.19 2.26
N TYR A 718 39.01 19.05 1.71
CA TYR A 718 38.78 18.91 0.27
C TYR A 718 38.69 20.23 -0.49
N GLY A 719 38.93 21.38 0.15
CA GLY A 719 38.96 22.68 -0.51
C GLY A 719 37.64 23.46 -0.47
N ILE A 720 36.65 23.00 0.31
CA ILE A 720 35.41 23.75 0.54
C ILE A 720 35.62 24.60 1.80
N ARG A 721 36.00 25.87 1.61
CA ARG A 721 36.37 26.79 2.70
C ARG A 721 35.61 28.12 2.59
N GLY A 722 35.80 28.98 3.58
CA GLY A 722 35.24 30.33 3.61
C GLY A 722 33.72 30.31 3.56
N ILE A 723 33.14 31.19 2.73
CA ILE A 723 31.68 31.39 2.61
C ILE A 723 30.94 30.08 2.32
N MET A 724 31.48 29.24 1.42
CA MET A 724 30.83 27.96 1.09
C MET A 724 30.82 27.01 2.29
N LEU A 725 31.88 26.97 3.10
CA LEU A 725 31.91 26.16 4.32
C LEU A 725 30.92 26.68 5.37
N ASN A 726 30.76 27.99 5.50
CA ASN A 726 29.75 28.61 6.36
C ASN A 726 28.33 28.23 5.92
N LEU A 727 28.07 28.30 4.60
CA LEU A 727 26.80 27.86 4.01
C LEU A 727 26.50 26.38 4.29
N MET A 728 27.52 25.50 4.15
CA MET A 728 27.38 24.07 4.44
C MET A 728 27.19 23.80 5.94
N THR A 729 27.86 24.55 6.81
CA THR A 729 27.63 24.53 8.27
C THR A 729 26.18 24.88 8.56
N SER A 730 25.69 26.00 8.02
CA SER A 730 24.29 26.43 8.17
C SER A 730 23.29 25.41 7.61
N TYR A 731 23.61 24.74 6.49
CA TYR A 731 22.77 23.69 5.90
C TYR A 731 22.58 22.46 6.81
N LEU A 732 23.62 22.10 7.57
CA LEU A 732 23.63 20.93 8.46
C LEU A 732 23.10 21.25 9.87
N SER A 733 23.25 22.50 10.34
CA SER A 733 22.76 22.94 11.65
C SER A 733 21.24 23.19 11.68
N ASN A 734 20.64 23.07 12.87
CA ASN A 734 19.23 23.37 13.15
C ASN A 734 18.23 22.64 12.21
N ARG A 735 18.59 21.44 11.75
CA ARG A 735 17.71 20.65 10.89
C ARG A 735 16.63 19.98 11.72
N GLN A 736 15.40 20.06 11.24
CA GLN A 736 14.25 19.46 11.89
C GLN A 736 13.52 18.52 10.93
N GLN A 737 12.88 17.48 11.48
CA GLN A 737 11.99 16.60 10.74
C GLN A 737 10.70 16.29 11.49
N LEU A 738 9.67 15.96 10.72
CA LEU A 738 8.45 15.33 11.18
C LEU A 738 8.14 14.12 10.32
N VAL A 739 7.47 13.11 10.87
CA VAL A 739 6.96 11.96 10.12
C VAL A 739 5.47 12.18 9.84
N PHE A 740 5.02 11.90 8.62
CA PHE A 740 3.62 12.11 8.27
C PHE A 740 3.05 10.98 7.40
N LYS A 741 1.73 10.80 7.47
CA LYS A 741 0.95 9.90 6.62
C LYS A 741 -0.43 10.52 6.39
N GLY A 742 -0.74 10.85 5.14
CA GLY A 742 -1.96 11.61 4.83
C GLY A 742 -1.90 13.00 5.49
N GLU A 743 -2.93 13.34 6.26
CA GLU A 743 -3.01 14.59 7.01
C GLU A 743 -2.38 14.50 8.41
N LEU A 744 -2.17 13.28 8.92
CA LEU A 744 -1.55 13.06 10.23
C LEU A 744 -0.04 13.33 10.17
N GLN A 745 0.47 14.04 11.17
CA GLN A 745 1.88 14.36 11.34
C GLN A 745 2.30 14.22 12.81
N SER A 746 3.56 13.81 13.01
CA SER A 746 4.21 13.88 14.32
C SER A 746 4.67 15.31 14.64
N GLU A 747 5.17 15.48 15.85
CA GLU A 747 5.89 16.70 16.26
C GLU A 747 7.19 16.89 15.45
N LEU A 748 7.67 18.14 15.43
CA LEU A 748 8.96 18.52 14.85
C LEU A 748 10.09 18.16 15.83
N LEU A 749 11.03 17.34 15.38
CA LEU A 749 12.20 16.94 16.17
C LEU A 749 13.50 17.37 15.49
N LEU A 750 14.49 17.75 16.30
CA LEU A 750 15.83 18.14 15.85
C LEU A 750 16.64 16.91 15.39
N ILE A 751 17.40 17.07 14.31
CA ILE A 751 18.35 16.08 13.80
C ILE A 751 19.76 16.50 14.21
N THR A 752 20.46 15.64 14.95
CA THR A 752 21.82 15.91 15.44
C THR A 752 22.90 15.18 14.65
N ALA A 753 22.53 14.19 13.82
CA ALA A 753 23.44 13.42 12.99
C ALA A 753 22.75 12.94 11.70
N GLY A 754 23.55 12.64 10.70
CA GLY A 754 23.10 12.14 9.40
C GLY A 754 22.85 13.22 8.37
N VAL A 755 22.61 12.79 7.13
CA VAL A 755 22.20 13.64 6.00
C VAL A 755 20.86 13.16 5.44
N PRO A 756 19.98 14.05 4.95
CA PRO A 756 18.60 13.70 4.64
C PRO A 756 18.50 12.77 3.43
N GLN A 757 17.94 11.57 3.60
CA GLN A 757 17.69 10.61 2.52
C GLN A 757 16.54 11.11 1.62
N GLY A 758 16.90 11.82 0.55
CA GLY A 758 15.93 12.49 -0.34
C GLY A 758 16.29 13.95 -0.67
N SER A 759 17.32 14.48 0.00
CA SER A 759 18.01 15.71 -0.40
C SER A 759 18.83 15.52 -1.67
N VAL A 760 19.17 16.64 -2.33
CA VAL A 760 20.06 16.67 -3.49
C VAL A 760 21.53 16.64 -3.04
N LEU A 761 21.86 17.35 -1.96
CA LEU A 761 23.22 17.39 -1.42
C LEU A 761 23.61 16.16 -0.58
N GLY A 762 22.66 15.50 0.07
CA GLY A 762 22.93 14.38 0.98
C GLY A 762 23.81 13.26 0.39
N PRO A 763 23.50 12.74 -0.81
CA PRO A 763 24.36 11.74 -1.47
C PRO A 763 25.80 12.22 -1.68
N LEU A 764 26.00 13.47 -2.13
CA LEU A 764 27.33 14.03 -2.36
C LEU A 764 28.10 14.18 -1.05
N LEU A 765 27.44 14.67 0.01
CA LEU A 765 28.06 14.82 1.33
C LEU A 765 28.46 13.48 1.94
N PHE A 766 27.63 12.45 1.76
CA PHE A 766 28.00 11.09 2.16
C PHE A 766 29.23 10.60 1.40
N LEU A 767 29.30 10.81 0.08
CA LEU A 767 30.48 10.43 -0.71
C LEU A 767 31.75 11.10 -0.18
N LEU A 768 31.71 12.39 0.11
CA LEU A 768 32.84 13.14 0.69
C LEU A 768 33.20 12.62 2.07
N TYR A 769 32.20 12.28 2.90
CA TYR A 769 32.43 11.74 4.23
C TYR A 769 33.22 10.41 4.22
N ILE A 770 32.97 9.53 3.26
CA ILE A 770 33.63 8.22 3.17
C ILE A 770 34.85 8.22 2.24
N ASN A 771 35.18 9.35 1.60
CA ASN A 771 36.16 9.40 0.52
C ASN A 771 37.58 9.03 0.98
N ASP A 772 37.92 9.34 2.23
CA ASP A 772 39.18 8.99 2.90
C ASP A 772 39.23 7.56 3.46
N LEU A 773 38.15 6.77 3.35
CA LEU A 773 38.11 5.34 3.73
C LEU A 773 39.26 4.56 3.10
N ILE A 774 39.62 4.89 1.86
CA ILE A 774 40.71 4.22 1.14
C ILE A 774 42.06 4.36 1.85
N TYR A 775 42.26 5.42 2.65
CA TYR A 775 43.50 5.66 3.37
C TYR A 775 43.59 4.86 4.67
N SER A 776 42.53 4.16 5.08
CA SER A 776 42.56 3.21 6.20
C SER A 776 43.65 2.15 6.01
N GLN A 777 43.95 1.76 4.77
CA GLN A 777 45.02 0.81 4.48
C GLN A 777 46.42 1.42 4.47
N CYS A 778 46.55 2.76 4.40
CA CYS A 778 47.85 3.41 4.33
C CYS A 778 48.67 3.06 5.57
N SER A 779 49.97 2.88 5.37
CA SER A 779 50.94 2.79 6.48
C SER A 779 51.89 3.99 6.49
N CYS A 780 51.59 5.00 5.68
CA CYS A 780 52.34 6.24 5.56
C CYS A 780 52.16 7.14 6.79
N SER A 781 53.27 7.52 7.43
CA SER A 781 53.26 8.54 8.49
C SER A 781 53.04 9.95 7.94
N THR A 782 53.33 10.18 6.66
CA THR A 782 53.21 11.49 5.99
C THR A 782 51.76 11.84 5.62
N MET A 783 51.46 13.13 5.53
CA MET A 783 50.13 13.63 5.10
C MET A 783 49.92 13.53 3.58
N LYS A 784 51.00 13.48 2.80
CA LYS A 784 50.96 13.16 1.37
C LYS A 784 51.13 11.64 1.19
N CYS A 785 50.14 11.00 0.60
CA CYS A 785 50.07 9.58 0.31
C CYS A 785 50.04 9.37 -1.20
N THR A 786 50.97 8.59 -1.74
CA THR A 786 51.02 8.22 -3.16
C THR A 786 50.25 6.93 -3.42
N SER A 787 49.87 6.68 -4.68
CA SER A 787 49.07 5.52 -5.07
C SER A 787 49.68 4.17 -4.68
N ASN A 788 51.02 4.09 -4.61
CA ASN A 788 51.77 2.88 -4.29
C ASN A 788 51.69 2.50 -2.79
N CYS A 789 51.07 3.33 -1.96
CA CYS A 789 50.83 3.02 -0.55
C CYS A 789 49.48 2.33 -0.30
N LEU A 790 48.69 2.09 -1.37
CA LEU A 790 47.33 1.55 -1.32
C LEU A 790 47.25 0.15 -1.95
N ASP A 791 48.27 -0.69 -1.71
CA ASP A 791 48.47 -1.95 -2.42
C ASP A 791 47.87 -3.18 -1.70
N ILE A 792 47.34 -3.02 -0.49
CA ILE A 792 46.83 -4.15 0.31
C ILE A 792 45.49 -4.64 -0.26
N ALA A 793 44.57 -3.73 -0.55
CA ALA A 793 43.27 -4.05 -1.12
C ALA A 793 42.80 -2.98 -2.10
N SER A 794 42.09 -3.44 -3.13
CA SER A 794 41.38 -2.57 -4.05
C SER A 794 39.95 -2.37 -3.57
N PHE A 795 39.63 -1.12 -3.25
CA PHE A 795 38.28 -0.71 -2.90
C PHE A 795 37.44 -0.45 -4.15
N ILE A 796 36.25 -1.03 -4.19
CA ILE A 796 35.20 -0.75 -5.18
C ILE A 796 33.96 -0.31 -4.41
N LEU A 797 33.67 0.98 -4.51
CA LEU A 797 32.62 1.64 -3.74
C LEU A 797 31.43 1.96 -4.64
N PHE A 798 30.23 1.70 -4.14
CA PHE A 798 29.00 2.19 -4.73
C PHE A 798 28.13 2.77 -3.62
N ALA A 799 28.33 4.06 -3.33
CA ALA A 799 27.74 4.69 -2.16
C ALA A 799 28.08 3.92 -0.86
N ASP A 800 27.09 3.42 -0.13
CA ASP A 800 27.24 2.65 1.10
C ASP A 800 27.73 1.21 0.85
N ASP A 801 27.44 0.63 -0.33
CA ASP A 801 27.95 -0.70 -0.69
C ASP A 801 29.48 -0.64 -0.86
N THR A 802 30.20 -1.17 0.14
CA THR A 802 31.67 -1.14 0.21
C THR A 802 32.24 -2.53 0.02
N ASN A 803 33.07 -2.70 -1.01
CA ASN A 803 33.63 -3.99 -1.37
C ASN A 803 35.14 -3.84 -1.50
N LEU A 804 35.86 -4.79 -0.91
CA LEU A 804 37.32 -4.85 -0.95
C LEU A 804 37.74 -6.17 -1.57
N PHE A 805 38.68 -6.07 -2.51
CA PHE A 805 39.25 -7.22 -3.21
C PHE A 805 40.74 -7.30 -2.90
N VAL A 806 41.16 -8.46 -2.38
CA VAL A 806 42.52 -8.72 -1.91
C VAL A 806 43.10 -9.91 -2.65
N ASN A 807 44.35 -9.77 -3.08
CA ASN A 807 45.11 -10.82 -3.74
C ASN A 807 46.33 -11.18 -2.87
N GLY A 808 46.69 -12.45 -2.85
CA GLY A 808 47.93 -12.95 -2.23
C GLY A 808 48.52 -14.10 -3.05
N SER A 809 49.81 -14.38 -2.88
CA SER A 809 50.45 -15.50 -3.57
C SER A 809 49.90 -16.84 -3.09
N ASN A 810 49.36 -16.90 -1.86
CA ASN A 810 48.65 -18.05 -1.33
C ASN A 810 47.50 -17.63 -0.39
N ILE A 811 46.68 -18.59 0.03
CA ILE A 811 45.49 -18.38 0.89
C ILE A 811 45.87 -17.76 2.23
N ALA A 812 46.97 -18.21 2.85
CA ALA A 812 47.39 -17.72 4.17
C ALA A 812 47.82 -16.24 4.12
N GLU A 813 48.61 -15.86 3.12
CA GLU A 813 49.03 -14.48 2.89
C GLU A 813 47.83 -13.57 2.60
N ALA A 814 46.90 -14.02 1.73
CA ALA A 814 45.69 -13.26 1.43
C ALA A 814 44.82 -13.07 2.69
N THR A 815 44.63 -14.13 3.49
CA THR A 815 43.88 -14.09 4.75
C THR A 815 44.52 -13.11 5.75
N GLN A 816 45.85 -13.15 5.89
CA GLN A 816 46.59 -12.22 6.74
C GLN A 816 46.42 -10.77 6.28
N LYS A 817 46.51 -10.50 4.97
CA LYS A 817 46.27 -9.17 4.39
C LYS A 817 44.85 -8.69 4.67
N ILE A 818 43.84 -9.56 4.53
CA ILE A 818 42.43 -9.25 4.80
C ILE A 818 42.22 -8.89 6.28
N ASN A 819 42.68 -9.73 7.21
CA ASN A 819 42.52 -9.44 8.65
C ASN A 819 43.27 -8.16 9.06
N LYS A 820 44.45 -7.92 8.50
CA LYS A 820 45.20 -6.68 8.70
C LYS A 820 44.41 -5.45 8.24
N ILE A 821 43.79 -5.49 7.05
CA ILE A 821 43.02 -4.36 6.56
C ILE A 821 41.69 -4.19 7.29
N LEU A 822 41.00 -5.28 7.66
CA LEU A 822 39.75 -5.21 8.43
C LEU A 822 39.98 -4.58 9.82
N ASN A 823 41.11 -4.90 10.48
CA ASN A 823 41.49 -4.26 11.74
C ASN A 823 41.76 -2.76 11.59
N LYS A 824 42.49 -2.35 10.54
CA LYS A 824 42.71 -0.92 10.27
C LYS A 824 41.40 -0.21 9.89
N LEU A 825 40.54 -0.87 9.14
CA LEU A 825 39.24 -0.36 8.73
C LEU A 825 38.32 -0.19 9.94
N LYS A 826 38.35 -1.12 10.91
CA LYS A 826 37.65 -0.98 12.19
C LYS A 826 38.01 0.34 12.89
N LEU A 827 39.30 0.64 13.04
CA LEU A 827 39.77 1.90 13.64
C LEU A 827 39.26 3.13 12.88
N TYR A 828 39.29 3.09 11.53
CA TYR A 828 38.74 4.17 10.71
C TYR A 828 37.24 4.37 10.95
N LEU A 829 36.46 3.28 10.99
CA LEU A 829 35.02 3.37 11.19
C LEU A 829 34.66 3.84 12.59
N GLU A 830 35.41 3.43 13.60
CA GLU A 830 35.27 3.92 14.97
C GLU A 830 35.53 5.41 15.06
N ALA A 831 36.66 5.89 14.53
CA ALA A 831 37.00 7.31 14.49
C ALA A 831 35.97 8.16 13.74
N ASN A 832 35.29 7.60 12.74
CA ASN A 832 34.28 8.27 11.92
C ASN A 832 32.83 7.95 12.33
N PHE A 833 32.58 7.32 13.49
CA PHE A 833 31.23 6.96 13.96
C PHE A 833 30.37 6.20 12.93
N LEU A 834 31.02 5.36 12.12
CA LEU A 834 30.37 4.45 11.19
C LEU A 834 30.31 3.05 11.78
N HIS A 835 29.30 2.28 11.35
CA HIS A 835 28.96 0.99 11.94
C HIS A 835 28.76 -0.06 10.86
N ILE A 836 29.40 -1.22 11.00
CA ILE A 836 29.20 -2.36 10.10
C ILE A 836 28.13 -3.30 10.67
N ASN A 837 27.26 -3.78 9.79
CA ASN A 837 26.38 -4.90 10.07
C ASN A 837 27.12 -6.21 9.80
N VAL A 838 27.74 -6.78 10.83
CA VAL A 838 28.58 -7.98 10.70
C VAL A 838 27.78 -9.18 10.18
N SER A 839 26.52 -9.34 10.58
CA SER A 839 25.67 -10.46 10.14
C SER A 839 25.26 -10.39 8.67
N LYS A 840 25.25 -9.19 8.08
CA LYS A 840 25.03 -8.99 6.63
C LYS A 840 26.32 -8.95 5.82
N SER A 841 27.44 -8.68 6.47
CA SER A 841 28.76 -8.62 5.84
C SER A 841 29.29 -10.02 5.60
N LYS A 842 29.89 -10.22 4.42
CA LYS A 842 30.23 -11.56 3.91
C LYS A 842 31.56 -11.54 3.19
N PHE A 843 32.20 -12.70 3.06
CA PHE A 843 33.38 -12.85 2.21
C PHE A 843 33.23 -14.03 1.26
N MET A 844 33.98 -13.98 0.15
CA MET A 844 34.02 -15.00 -0.89
C MET A 844 35.47 -15.22 -1.32
N HIS A 845 35.88 -16.48 -1.39
CA HIS A 845 37.14 -16.91 -1.97
C HIS A 845 36.91 -17.28 -3.44
N PHE A 846 37.47 -16.54 -4.38
CA PHE A 846 37.33 -16.80 -5.80
C PHE A 846 38.28 -17.88 -6.28
N LYS A 847 37.80 -18.76 -7.16
CA LYS A 847 38.51 -19.95 -7.62
C LYS A 847 38.35 -20.18 -9.10
N THR A 848 39.35 -20.82 -9.70
CA THR A 848 39.19 -21.37 -11.05
C THR A 848 38.27 -22.59 -11.02
N PRO A 849 37.57 -22.93 -12.13
CA PRO A 849 36.67 -24.09 -12.17
C PRO A 849 37.31 -25.43 -11.79
N ARG A 850 38.63 -25.55 -11.94
CA ARG A 850 39.43 -26.76 -11.65
C ARG A 850 39.83 -26.89 -10.18
N GLN A 851 39.80 -25.81 -9.40
CA GLN A 851 40.17 -25.82 -7.98
C GLN A 851 39.02 -26.37 -7.12
N THR A 852 39.36 -27.24 -6.17
CA THR A 852 38.42 -27.85 -5.22
C THR A 852 38.30 -27.03 -3.92
N THR A 853 37.23 -27.26 -3.16
CA THR A 853 36.93 -26.56 -1.89
C THR A 853 37.65 -27.15 -0.68
N ARG A 854 38.40 -28.25 -0.83
CA ARG A 854 39.01 -29.01 0.29
C ARG A 854 40.09 -28.27 1.09
N ASN A 855 40.57 -27.10 0.63
CA ASN A 855 41.61 -26.31 1.30
C ASN A 855 41.07 -25.03 1.98
N ASP A 856 39.74 -24.91 2.17
CA ASP A 856 39.11 -23.69 2.71
C ASP A 856 38.78 -23.75 4.21
N ASP A 857 38.93 -24.91 4.86
CA ASP A 857 38.47 -25.13 6.25
C ASP A 857 39.30 -24.32 7.30
N ASP A 858 40.49 -23.84 6.93
CA ASP A 858 41.37 -23.04 7.79
C ASP A 858 41.25 -21.51 7.56
N ILE A 859 40.28 -21.03 6.76
CA ILE A 859 40.14 -19.59 6.46
C ILE A 859 39.39 -18.86 7.58
N ASP A 860 40.15 -18.24 8.48
CA ASP A 860 39.61 -17.40 9.56
C ASP A 860 39.67 -15.91 9.21
N ILE A 861 38.55 -15.36 8.73
CA ILE A 861 38.40 -13.92 8.44
C ILE A 861 37.45 -13.29 9.45
N LYS A 862 37.95 -12.30 10.21
CA LYS A 862 37.23 -11.66 11.32
C LYS A 862 37.17 -10.15 11.14
N PHE A 863 36.06 -9.55 11.59
CA PHE A 863 35.96 -8.11 11.79
C PHE A 863 35.98 -7.84 13.30
N GLY A 864 37.09 -7.31 13.82
CA GLY A 864 37.35 -7.30 15.25
C GLY A 864 37.44 -8.73 15.79
N ASN A 865 36.58 -9.07 16.75
CA ASN A 865 36.54 -10.42 17.34
C ASN A 865 35.47 -11.32 16.71
N THR A 866 34.70 -10.82 15.74
CA THR A 866 33.54 -11.54 15.19
C THR A 866 33.87 -12.11 13.80
N PRO A 867 33.66 -13.42 13.57
CA PRO A 867 33.92 -14.04 12.27
C PRO A 867 32.92 -13.57 11.21
N LEU A 868 33.42 -13.32 9.99
CA LEU A 868 32.57 -13.03 8.83
C LEU A 868 32.09 -14.33 8.18
N GLN A 869 30.91 -14.31 7.57
CA GLN A 869 30.36 -15.49 6.90
C GLN A 869 30.97 -15.70 5.51
N ARG A 870 31.55 -16.88 5.25
CA ARG A 870 31.94 -17.33 3.90
C ARG A 870 30.70 -17.64 3.06
N VAL A 871 30.69 -17.21 1.80
CA VAL A 871 29.63 -17.56 0.84
C VAL A 871 30.20 -17.96 -0.52
N GLU A 872 29.53 -18.90 -1.19
CA GLU A 872 29.86 -19.33 -2.56
C GLU A 872 29.21 -18.44 -3.62
N SER A 873 28.17 -17.69 -3.26
CA SER A 873 27.47 -16.79 -4.16
C SER A 873 26.88 -15.59 -3.43
N ILE A 874 26.99 -14.40 -4.03
CA ILE A 874 26.48 -13.16 -3.46
C ILE A 874 25.83 -12.28 -4.53
N LYS A 875 24.77 -11.56 -4.16
CA LYS A 875 24.13 -10.57 -5.04
C LYS A 875 24.85 -9.24 -4.87
N PHE A 876 25.65 -8.86 -5.86
CA PHE A 876 26.37 -7.59 -5.90
C PHE A 876 25.79 -6.70 -7.00
N LEU A 877 25.31 -5.50 -6.64
CA LEU A 877 24.68 -4.52 -7.55
C LEU A 877 23.63 -5.15 -8.50
N GLY A 878 22.84 -6.10 -8.00
CA GLY A 878 21.77 -6.76 -8.76
C GLY A 878 22.21 -7.95 -9.64
N VAL A 879 23.50 -8.28 -9.69
CA VAL A 879 24.05 -9.47 -10.36
C VAL A 879 24.50 -10.49 -9.31
N ILE A 880 24.20 -11.78 -9.52
CA ILE A 880 24.67 -12.85 -8.63
C ILE A 880 26.06 -13.27 -9.11
N ILE A 881 27.08 -13.00 -8.29
CA ILE A 881 28.46 -13.42 -8.50
C ILE A 881 28.68 -14.73 -7.75
N GLU A 882 29.33 -15.69 -8.40
CA GLU A 882 29.67 -16.99 -7.85
C GLU A 882 31.19 -17.13 -7.72
N GLU A 883 31.66 -17.90 -6.75
CA GLU A 883 33.10 -18.07 -6.46
C GLU A 883 33.90 -18.53 -7.70
N LYS A 884 33.28 -19.30 -8.60
CA LYS A 884 33.89 -19.81 -9.85
C LYS A 884 33.58 -18.97 -11.09
N LEU A 885 32.93 -17.80 -10.91
CA LEU A 885 32.41 -16.95 -11.99
C LEU A 885 31.64 -17.75 -13.06
N SER A 886 30.85 -18.74 -12.61
CA SER A 886 30.14 -19.65 -13.51
C SER A 886 28.87 -19.02 -14.10
N TRP A 887 28.31 -18.00 -13.42
CA TRP A 887 27.09 -17.27 -13.77
C TRP A 887 25.83 -18.14 -13.93
N VAL A 888 25.84 -19.39 -13.46
CA VAL A 888 24.73 -20.33 -13.57
C VAL A 888 23.55 -19.84 -12.71
N LYS A 889 23.80 -19.48 -11.44
CA LYS A 889 22.77 -19.00 -10.52
C LYS A 889 22.16 -17.69 -11.02
N HIS A 890 22.98 -16.78 -11.55
CA HIS A 890 22.50 -15.52 -12.12
C HIS A 890 21.66 -15.73 -13.38
N THR A 891 22.13 -16.56 -14.30
CA THR A 891 21.40 -16.88 -15.53
C THR A 891 20.04 -17.49 -15.21
N GLN A 892 19.99 -18.42 -14.25
CA GLN A 892 18.75 -19.03 -13.79
C GLN A 892 17.80 -18.01 -13.14
N HIS A 893 18.33 -17.08 -12.35
CA HIS A 893 17.56 -15.97 -11.78
C HIS A 893 16.92 -15.09 -12.86
N VAL A 894 17.69 -14.71 -13.89
CA VAL A 894 17.17 -13.94 -15.04
C VAL A 894 16.12 -14.74 -15.81
N ILE A 895 16.35 -16.05 -16.03
CA ILE A 895 15.39 -16.97 -16.66
C ILE A 895 14.05 -16.95 -15.89
N CYS A 896 14.09 -17.08 -14.56
CA CYS A 896 12.89 -17.05 -13.72
C CYS A 896 12.14 -15.72 -13.82
N LYS A 897 12.85 -14.58 -13.78
CA LYS A 897 12.27 -13.24 -13.95
C LYS A 897 11.63 -13.03 -15.31
N VAL A 898 12.29 -13.47 -16.38
CA VAL A 898 11.75 -13.38 -17.74
C VAL A 898 10.53 -14.30 -17.88
N ARG A 899 10.60 -15.53 -17.34
CA ARG A 899 9.47 -16.49 -17.35
C ARG A 899 8.24 -15.93 -16.65
N SER A 900 8.37 -15.39 -15.44
CA SER A 900 7.25 -14.81 -14.69
C SER A 900 6.64 -13.62 -15.43
N SER A 901 7.49 -12.84 -16.13
CA SER A 901 7.05 -11.68 -16.92
C SER A 901 6.29 -12.03 -18.21
N ILE A 902 6.49 -13.24 -18.77
CA ILE A 902 5.84 -13.68 -20.02
C ILE A 902 4.32 -13.86 -19.85
N GLY A 903 3.85 -14.28 -18.66
CA GLY A 903 2.42 -14.42 -18.36
C GLY A 903 1.69 -13.09 -18.51
N SER A 904 2.25 -12.03 -17.92
CA SER A 904 1.71 -10.67 -18.06
C SER A 904 1.65 -10.20 -19.52
N LEU A 905 2.67 -10.51 -20.34
CA LEU A 905 2.67 -10.14 -21.76
C LEU A 905 1.57 -10.85 -22.56
N TYR A 906 1.26 -12.10 -22.20
CA TYR A 906 0.20 -12.86 -22.85
C TYR A 906 -1.17 -12.20 -22.60
N GLU A 907 -1.49 -11.83 -21.36
CA GLU A 907 -2.76 -11.16 -21.03
C GLU A 907 -2.94 -9.84 -21.77
N MET A 908 -1.89 -9.01 -21.83
CA MET A 908 -1.98 -7.70 -22.46
C MET A 908 -2.01 -7.73 -24.00
N ARG A 909 -1.66 -8.85 -24.66
CA ARG A 909 -1.38 -8.92 -26.10
C ARG A 909 -2.50 -8.42 -27.02
N LYS A 910 -3.76 -8.59 -26.58
CA LYS A 910 -4.97 -8.26 -27.35
C LYS A 910 -5.38 -6.80 -27.20
N VAL A 911 -4.91 -6.17 -26.14
CA VAL A 911 -5.35 -4.84 -25.72
C VAL A 911 -4.33 -3.75 -26.05
N ILE A 912 -3.04 -4.11 -26.12
CA ILE A 912 -1.95 -3.16 -26.40
C ILE A 912 -1.94 -2.74 -27.87
N PRO A 913 -1.99 -1.43 -28.18
CA PRO A 913 -1.78 -0.90 -29.52
C PRO A 913 -0.44 -1.34 -30.13
N LYS A 914 -0.42 -1.64 -31.44
CA LYS A 914 0.78 -2.15 -32.16
C LYS A 914 2.05 -1.30 -31.89
N LYS A 915 1.90 0.03 -31.85
CA LYS A 915 3.00 0.98 -31.59
C LYS A 915 3.61 0.86 -30.18
N LEU A 916 2.84 0.42 -29.18
CA LEU A 916 3.30 0.31 -27.78
C LEU A 916 3.89 -1.07 -27.45
N LYS A 917 3.75 -2.06 -28.33
CA LYS A 917 4.27 -3.42 -28.10
C LYS A 917 5.78 -3.43 -27.92
N THR A 918 6.53 -2.69 -28.74
CA THR A 918 7.99 -2.59 -28.60
C THR A 918 8.40 -1.94 -27.29
N VAL A 919 7.69 -0.89 -26.85
CA VAL A 919 7.95 -0.21 -25.56
C VAL A 919 7.72 -1.16 -24.38
N VAL A 920 6.62 -1.91 -24.41
CA VAL A 920 6.27 -2.92 -23.38
C VAL A 920 7.33 -4.03 -23.34
N TYR A 921 7.72 -4.53 -24.51
CA TYR A 921 8.78 -5.52 -24.63
C TYR A 921 10.10 -4.99 -24.06
N ASN A 922 10.51 -3.78 -24.44
CA ASN A 922 11.76 -3.19 -23.99
C ASN A 922 11.78 -2.96 -22.47
N SER A 923 10.66 -2.51 -21.92
CA SER A 923 10.55 -2.17 -20.50
C SER A 923 10.47 -3.40 -19.58
N ILE A 924 9.93 -4.52 -20.07
CA ILE A 924 9.69 -5.73 -19.26
C ILE A 924 10.75 -6.80 -19.50
N ILE A 925 11.05 -7.09 -20.76
CA ILE A 925 11.92 -8.21 -21.15
C ILE A 925 13.33 -7.70 -21.42
N ASN A 926 13.48 -6.70 -22.29
CA ASN A 926 14.82 -6.21 -22.64
C ASN A 926 15.56 -5.63 -21.43
N SER A 927 14.88 -4.90 -20.55
CA SER A 927 15.46 -4.37 -19.30
C SER A 927 16.04 -5.46 -18.40
N GLN A 928 15.42 -6.64 -18.34
CA GLN A 928 15.91 -7.79 -17.57
C GLN A 928 17.06 -8.50 -18.28
N LEU A 929 16.97 -8.66 -19.61
CA LEU A 929 18.00 -9.33 -20.41
C LEU A 929 19.29 -8.51 -20.49
N SER A 930 19.16 -7.20 -20.65
CA SER A 930 20.31 -6.32 -20.92
C SER A 930 21.09 -5.91 -19.67
N TYR A 931 20.50 -6.00 -18.47
CA TYR A 931 21.16 -5.58 -17.24
C TYR A 931 22.40 -6.43 -16.93
N GLY A 932 23.57 -5.80 -16.98
CA GLY A 932 24.86 -6.44 -16.68
C GLY A 932 25.30 -7.52 -17.68
N ILE A 933 24.61 -7.71 -18.81
CA ILE A 933 24.90 -8.81 -19.74
C ILE A 933 26.31 -8.76 -20.33
N SER A 934 26.90 -7.58 -20.44
CA SER A 934 28.30 -7.41 -20.83
C SER A 934 29.29 -8.06 -19.85
N VAL A 935 28.88 -8.28 -18.61
CA VAL A 935 29.69 -8.91 -17.55
C VAL A 935 29.52 -10.43 -17.56
N TRP A 936 28.26 -10.89 -17.46
CA TRP A 936 27.96 -12.33 -17.28
C TRP A 936 27.67 -13.09 -18.58
N GLY A 937 27.45 -12.38 -19.70
CA GLY A 937 27.06 -12.97 -20.99
C GLY A 937 28.22 -13.61 -21.78
N ALA A 938 29.47 -13.31 -21.43
CA ALA A 938 30.67 -13.78 -22.11
C ALA A 938 31.04 -15.24 -21.80
N TYR A 939 30.58 -15.77 -20.66
CA TYR A 939 31.02 -17.06 -20.14
C TYR A 939 30.31 -18.21 -20.87
N SER A 940 30.89 -18.62 -22.00
CA SER A 940 30.58 -19.75 -22.90
C SER A 940 29.40 -19.57 -23.88
N HIS A 941 29.79 -19.50 -25.15
CA HIS A 941 29.02 -19.23 -26.35
C HIS A 941 27.80 -20.14 -26.55
N ILE A 942 26.70 -19.50 -26.98
CA ILE A 942 25.48 -20.08 -27.56
C ILE A 942 24.61 -20.91 -26.60
N ASP A 943 25.12 -21.93 -25.92
CA ASP A 943 24.25 -22.88 -25.21
C ASP A 943 23.62 -22.32 -23.92
N ARG A 944 24.30 -21.41 -23.21
CA ARG A 944 23.78 -20.83 -21.96
C ARG A 944 22.81 -19.67 -22.17
N LEU A 945 22.97 -18.89 -23.24
CA LEU A 945 22.01 -17.86 -23.63
C LEU A 945 20.83 -18.44 -24.42
N LYS A 946 20.94 -19.65 -24.96
CA LYS A 946 19.86 -20.33 -25.71
C LYS A 946 18.56 -20.45 -24.91
N PRO A 947 18.52 -20.83 -23.62
CA PRO A 947 17.31 -20.75 -22.80
C PRO A 947 16.68 -19.36 -22.78
N LEU A 948 17.48 -18.30 -22.60
CA LEU A 948 17.00 -16.91 -22.64
C LEU A 948 16.50 -16.52 -24.03
N PHE A 949 17.18 -16.92 -25.10
CA PHE A 949 16.74 -16.70 -26.48
C PHE A 949 15.41 -17.40 -26.79
N ILE A 950 15.21 -18.63 -26.29
CA ILE A 950 13.95 -19.36 -26.42
C ILE A 950 12.83 -18.61 -25.71
N LEU A 951 13.09 -18.08 -24.50
CA LEU A 951 12.13 -17.27 -23.75
C LEU A 951 11.86 -15.93 -24.41
N GLN A 952 12.86 -15.28 -24.98
CA GLN A 952 12.73 -14.06 -25.76
C GLN A 952 11.79 -14.28 -26.96
N LYS A 953 12.02 -15.35 -27.74
CA LYS A 953 11.11 -15.75 -28.83
C LYS A 953 9.70 -16.05 -28.34
N ARG A 954 9.54 -16.69 -27.17
CA ARG A 954 8.23 -16.95 -26.57
C ARG A 954 7.52 -15.65 -26.17
N ALA A 955 8.23 -14.70 -25.58
CA ALA A 955 7.72 -13.38 -25.23
C ALA A 955 7.20 -12.64 -26.47
N LEU A 956 7.99 -12.62 -27.55
CA LEU A 956 7.59 -11.99 -28.81
C LEU A 956 6.37 -12.67 -29.44
N ARG A 957 6.34 -14.01 -29.52
CA ARG A 957 5.17 -14.74 -30.04
C ARG A 957 3.90 -14.43 -29.25
N ASN A 958 4.00 -14.34 -27.92
CA ASN A 958 2.87 -14.01 -27.06
C ASN A 958 2.41 -12.57 -27.29
N LEU A 959 3.32 -11.60 -27.29
CA LEU A 959 2.97 -10.18 -27.40
C LEU A 959 2.43 -9.79 -28.78
N PHE A 960 2.99 -10.36 -29.84
CA PHE A 960 2.61 -10.07 -31.22
C PHE A 960 1.58 -11.06 -31.80
N SER A 961 1.07 -11.98 -30.99
CA SER A 961 -0.01 -12.91 -31.35
C SER A 961 0.26 -13.75 -32.61
N ILE A 962 1.49 -14.27 -32.77
CA ILE A 962 1.81 -15.14 -33.91
C ILE A 962 1.04 -16.47 -33.75
N ARG A 963 0.17 -16.79 -34.72
CA ARG A 963 -0.54 -18.09 -34.76
C ARG A 963 0.45 -19.24 -34.98
N ARG A 964 0.17 -20.40 -34.38
CA ARG A 964 0.88 -21.64 -34.73
C ARG A 964 0.52 -22.02 -36.17
N VAL A 965 1.50 -22.47 -36.94
CA VAL A 965 1.28 -22.95 -38.32
C VAL A 965 0.66 -24.36 -38.27
N SER A 966 0.99 -25.15 -37.25
CA SER A 966 0.34 -26.43 -36.94
C SER A 966 0.39 -26.76 -35.44
N ARG A 967 -0.19 -27.89 -35.01
CA ARG A 967 -0.13 -28.37 -33.62
C ARG A 967 1.32 -28.52 -33.10
N PHE A 968 2.26 -28.76 -34.02
CA PHE A 968 3.69 -29.01 -33.75
C PHE A 968 4.63 -27.87 -34.19
N ILE A 969 4.22 -27.00 -35.12
CA ILE A 969 5.08 -25.95 -35.71
C ILE A 969 4.70 -24.56 -35.18
N ARG A 970 5.62 -23.93 -34.43
CA ARG A 970 5.47 -22.56 -33.93
C ARG A 970 5.86 -21.56 -35.03
N GLY A 971 5.08 -20.49 -35.20
CA GLY A 971 5.39 -19.44 -36.17
C GLY A 971 6.79 -18.81 -35.97
N HIS A 972 7.40 -18.42 -37.08
CA HIS A 972 8.76 -17.88 -37.13
C HIS A 972 8.81 -16.45 -36.57
N THR A 973 9.91 -16.10 -35.89
CA THR A 973 10.06 -14.81 -35.17
C THR A 973 11.02 -13.83 -35.84
N LYS A 974 11.76 -14.25 -36.88
CA LYS A 974 12.76 -13.42 -37.57
C LYS A 974 12.18 -12.12 -38.13
N LEU A 975 10.97 -12.17 -38.68
CA LEU A 975 10.28 -10.99 -39.19
C LEU A 975 9.97 -9.99 -38.06
N ILE A 976 9.61 -10.43 -36.86
CA ILE A 976 9.37 -9.51 -35.73
C ILE A 976 10.66 -8.82 -35.29
N PHE A 977 11.76 -9.58 -35.16
CA PHE A 977 13.04 -8.99 -34.78
C PHE A 977 13.44 -7.89 -35.78
N ARG A 978 13.24 -8.12 -37.07
CA ARG A 978 13.52 -7.13 -38.13
C ARG A 978 12.52 -5.98 -38.12
N ASP A 979 11.22 -6.26 -38.28
CA ASP A 979 10.18 -5.25 -38.52
C ASP A 979 9.95 -4.32 -37.32
N TYR A 980 10.35 -4.73 -36.12
CA TYR A 980 10.26 -3.91 -34.89
C TYR A 980 11.62 -3.50 -34.32
N ASN A 981 12.72 -3.71 -35.05
CA ASN A 981 14.09 -3.39 -34.63
C ASN A 981 14.44 -3.92 -33.23
N ILE A 982 14.09 -5.18 -32.97
CA ILE A 982 14.39 -5.85 -31.71
C ILE A 982 15.68 -6.66 -31.88
N LEU A 983 16.64 -6.46 -30.98
CA LEU A 983 17.87 -7.25 -30.96
C LEU A 983 17.64 -8.62 -30.33
N THR A 984 18.27 -9.66 -30.87
CA THR A 984 18.33 -10.98 -30.21
C THR A 984 19.19 -10.87 -28.93
N VAL A 985 19.01 -11.76 -27.96
CA VAL A 985 19.84 -11.77 -26.73
C VAL A 985 21.34 -11.79 -27.02
N TYR A 986 21.77 -12.46 -28.11
CA TYR A 986 23.15 -12.46 -28.58
C TYR A 986 23.59 -11.08 -29.09
N ASN A 987 22.74 -10.42 -29.89
CA ASN A 987 23.04 -9.08 -30.37
C ASN A 987 22.96 -8.04 -29.25
N ILE A 988 22.11 -8.25 -28.24
CA ILE A 988 22.05 -7.43 -27.03
C ILE A 988 23.39 -7.54 -26.29
N TYR A 989 23.90 -8.76 -26.10
CA TYR A 989 25.22 -8.97 -25.51
C TYR A 989 26.30 -8.22 -26.32
N ASN A 990 26.41 -8.46 -27.62
CA ASN A 990 27.42 -7.80 -28.47
C ASN A 990 27.30 -6.28 -28.41
N TYR A 991 26.09 -5.74 -28.52
CA TYR A 991 25.84 -4.30 -28.48
C TYR A 991 26.21 -3.69 -27.13
N MET A 992 25.82 -4.30 -26.02
CA MET A 992 26.15 -3.81 -24.69
C MET A 992 27.64 -3.93 -24.37
N THR A 993 28.30 -4.97 -24.88
CA THR A 993 29.75 -5.12 -24.77
C THR A 993 30.48 -4.03 -25.56
N LEU A 994 30.09 -3.78 -26.82
CA LEU A 994 30.65 -2.70 -27.63
C LEU A 994 30.45 -1.32 -27.00
N LEU A 995 29.24 -1.03 -26.47
CA LEU A 995 28.98 0.20 -25.73
C LEU A 995 29.79 0.33 -24.44
N SER A 996 30.19 -0.80 -23.83
CA SER A 996 31.06 -0.77 -22.66
C SER A 996 32.50 -0.48 -23.07
N ILE A 997 32.95 -1.00 -24.22
CA ILE A 997 34.28 -0.77 -24.78
C ILE A 997 34.43 0.69 -25.26
N ASP A 998 33.45 1.24 -25.95
CA ASP A 998 33.46 2.64 -26.44
C ASP A 998 33.57 3.69 -25.31
N LYS A 999 33.20 3.31 -24.08
CA LYS A 999 33.23 4.17 -22.89
C LYS A 999 34.48 3.97 -22.02
N LEU A 1000 35.28 2.95 -22.31
CA LEU A 1000 36.59 2.71 -21.70
C LEU A 1000 37.63 3.51 -22.47
#